data_AF-A0A959F2Q3-F1
#
_entry.id   AF-A0A959F2Q3-F1
#
_cell.length_a   1.000
_cell.length_b   1.000
_cell.length_c   1.000
_cell.angle_alpha   90.00
_cell.angle_beta   90.00
_cell.angle_gamma   90.00
#
_symmetry.space_group_name_H-M   'P 1'
#
loop_
_entity.id
_entity.type
_entity.pdbx_description
1 polymer ?
#
loop_
_entity_poly.entity_id
_entity_poly.type
_entity_poly.pdbx_seq_one_letter_code
_entity_poly.pdbx_strand_id
1 'polypeptide(L)'
;MKRAAICHLFLLLCLTGLRAQTPVEETASNFVNYNVNQINRVRAFLPHYNGNGRTVSIKEFRFDSLDIDFSGRYLSTPFATATTSPHAALMATIIGGGGNSDRSGLGVAWNAQLTSSSFLDISPDEDSYFEQYGISVQNHSYGIDSIENYYGILASSYDLQVSRLPQLLHVFSIGNMGMQTPSRGPYAGLTGFANMTGEFKLAKNVLTLGVIDSFGIIDPYSSHGPAFDGRIKPELVAFGIDGASAAAALASGSSLLLQQAYEELEGELPPTALVKALLINGAEDLGLLGPDHTYGFGNINLFRSLQTLLAGRYWSDTLSYDGQMSRQIQVPDHVRQLKISLVWTDPPAAIAAEKALVNDIDMRLIRGADGQSWLPFNLSTFPDLDSLSQPAIRKQDHLNNVEQIVLEYPLPGTYEITLEAYDFGVSTQSFQLVYDWDTLSRFHWTFPVAGDVVVPNDKFYEQIRWSADDLADAAVLSYTLDGVNWTVISEEVDPKTGYFQTFFPSVIAKARFRMQIGAEEFLSDTFTISPRPRLDFVLNCPDSIAVTWQKFPGIDTYRFFRLGDQYMEPFMESTDTFVVLRKTEIPNAYLAIAPVMAGGSTGTKSLAYNVEEQGAACYSQGLSGRIVGEEAVVSLSLSPAYGVEQLTLERLLNGQWVTRGAITQITAAGNYDFTDTNLAVGSNTYRVRVELTNGQSVYSDIITLFYVLPDQFVLYPNPFSRLIDGNVQVHYNTERPEEIRFQLFTALGANVMDVSLPELQSVIFYEDFQSGMYFYRFVRDETLLEAGKLVVR
;
A
#
# COMPACT_ATOMS: atom_id res chain seq x y z
N MET A 1 7.38 40.47 38.44
CA MET A 1 8.11 39.30 37.92
C MET A 1 7.29 38.39 37.00
N LYS A 2 6.01 38.05 37.27
CA LYS A 2 5.20 37.22 36.33
C LYS A 2 4.70 37.90 35.04
N ARG A 3 4.67 39.24 34.96
CA ARG A 3 4.27 39.98 33.73
C ARG A 3 5.42 40.22 32.74
N ALA A 4 6.68 40.08 33.15
CA ALA A 4 7.84 40.25 32.26
C ALA A 4 8.12 38.97 31.44
N ALA A 5 7.88 37.78 32.02
CA ALA A 5 8.04 36.50 31.32
C ALA A 5 7.01 36.29 30.19
N ILE A 6 5.77 36.73 30.39
CA ILE A 6 4.72 36.66 29.35
C ILE A 6 5.00 37.65 28.22
N CYS A 7 5.59 38.80 28.52
CA CYS A 7 5.97 39.79 27.51
C CYS A 7 7.18 39.32 26.67
N HIS A 8 8.14 38.58 27.25
CA HIS A 8 9.22 37.95 26.49
C HIS A 8 8.75 36.78 25.62
N LEU A 9 7.77 35.98 26.08
CA LEU A 9 7.19 34.91 25.27
C LEU A 9 6.37 35.47 24.08
N PHE A 10 5.62 36.56 24.31
CA PHE A 10 4.89 37.26 23.24
C PHE A 10 5.82 38.03 22.27
N LEU A 11 6.94 38.59 22.76
CA LEU A 11 7.94 39.20 21.87
C LEU A 11 8.66 38.16 21.02
N LEU A 12 8.95 36.96 21.57
CA LEU A 12 9.51 35.84 20.80
C LEU A 12 8.53 35.37 19.72
N LEU A 13 7.25 35.21 20.05
CA LEU A 13 6.18 34.84 19.10
C LEU A 13 6.00 35.88 17.97
N CYS A 14 6.24 37.17 18.23
CA CYS A 14 6.22 38.21 17.19
C CYS A 14 7.53 38.32 16.39
N LEU A 15 8.66 37.82 16.91
CA LEU A 15 9.97 37.86 16.23
C LEU A 15 10.27 36.60 15.40
N THR A 16 9.60 35.47 15.65
CA THR A 16 9.87 34.18 14.97
C THR A 16 8.90 33.82 13.85
N GLY A 17 7.84 34.61 13.59
CA GLY A 17 6.98 34.39 12.43
C GLY A 17 6.38 32.98 12.33
N LEU A 18 6.08 32.33 13.46
CA LEU A 18 5.36 31.06 13.53
C LEU A 18 3.94 31.26 12.97
N ARG A 19 3.80 31.12 11.65
CA ARG A 19 2.52 30.75 11.03
C ARG A 19 2.11 29.40 11.61
N ALA A 20 0.81 29.17 11.80
CA ALA A 20 0.31 27.83 12.07
C ALA A 20 0.80 26.90 10.95
N GLN A 21 1.81 26.06 11.26
CA GLN A 21 2.36 25.08 10.35
C GLN A 21 1.30 24.00 10.19
N THR A 22 0.54 24.05 9.09
CA THR A 22 -0.46 23.02 8.79
C THR A 22 0.29 21.89 8.12
N PRO A 23 0.34 20.71 8.74
CA PRO A 23 1.02 19.59 8.12
C PRO A 23 0.19 19.05 6.96
N VAL A 24 0.87 18.54 5.94
CA VAL A 24 0.24 18.00 4.72
C VAL A 24 0.88 16.66 4.41
N GLU A 25 0.03 15.67 4.12
CA GLU A 25 0.46 14.37 3.61
C GLU A 25 1.19 14.58 2.27
N GLU A 26 2.26 13.83 2.05
CA GLU A 26 2.97 13.83 0.78
C GLU A 26 2.35 12.79 -0.18
N THR A 27 2.59 12.86 -1.49
CA THR A 27 1.87 12.00 -2.46
C THR A 27 2.39 10.55 -2.43
N ALA A 28 1.51 9.56 -2.67
CA ALA A 28 1.89 8.15 -2.80
C ALA A 28 0.87 7.33 -3.65
N SER A 29 1.32 6.29 -4.36
CA SER A 29 0.48 5.37 -5.16
C SER A 29 0.84 3.89 -4.92
N ASN A 30 -0.05 2.99 -5.35
CA ASN A 30 -0.18 1.61 -4.85
C ASN A 30 0.81 0.56 -5.41
N PHE A 31 1.85 0.96 -6.14
CA PHE A 31 2.87 0.01 -6.63
C PHE A 31 4.17 0.21 -5.86
N VAL A 32 4.84 -0.88 -5.47
CA VAL A 32 6.13 -0.81 -4.75
C VAL A 32 7.09 -1.81 -5.40
N ASN A 33 8.27 -1.34 -5.80
CA ASN A 33 9.32 -2.17 -6.37
C ASN A 33 10.44 -2.38 -5.34
N TYR A 34 10.31 -3.45 -4.55
CA TYR A 34 11.29 -3.83 -3.53
C TYR A 34 12.66 -4.25 -4.07
N ASN A 35 12.79 -4.46 -5.38
CA ASN A 35 14.04 -4.91 -6.00
C ASN A 35 15.08 -3.80 -6.08
N VAL A 36 14.64 -2.54 -6.22
CA VAL A 36 15.52 -1.36 -6.32
C VAL A 36 16.36 -1.18 -5.05
N ASN A 37 15.80 -1.54 -3.89
CA ASN A 37 16.45 -1.43 -2.59
C ASN A 37 16.97 -2.77 -2.04
N GLN A 38 17.04 -3.80 -2.90
CA GLN A 38 17.53 -5.15 -2.59
C GLN A 38 16.75 -5.89 -1.49
N ILE A 39 15.48 -5.54 -1.26
CA ILE A 39 14.64 -6.17 -0.22
C ILE A 39 14.21 -7.59 -0.65
N ASN A 40 14.03 -7.83 -1.95
CA ASN A 40 13.79 -9.18 -2.48
C ASN A 40 14.93 -10.14 -2.10
N ARG A 41 16.19 -9.67 -2.14
CA ARG A 41 17.37 -10.46 -1.73
C ARG A 41 17.38 -10.76 -0.25
N VAL A 42 16.96 -9.80 0.60
CA VAL A 42 16.78 -10.06 2.04
C VAL A 42 15.77 -11.19 2.25
N ARG A 43 14.62 -11.14 1.57
CA ARG A 43 13.59 -12.20 1.67
C ARG A 43 14.08 -13.56 1.16
N ALA A 44 14.92 -13.58 0.14
CA ALA A 44 15.45 -14.81 -0.45
C ALA A 44 16.55 -15.46 0.42
N PHE A 45 17.50 -14.66 0.90
CA PHE A 45 18.74 -15.17 1.50
C PHE A 45 18.81 -14.97 3.02
N LEU A 46 18.04 -14.04 3.58
CA LEU A 46 17.96 -13.75 5.00
C LEU A 46 16.48 -13.69 5.50
N PRO A 47 15.63 -14.69 5.18
CA PRO A 47 14.18 -14.65 5.46
C PRO A 47 13.83 -14.55 6.95
N HIS A 48 14.79 -14.80 7.84
CA HIS A 48 14.63 -14.67 9.29
C HIS A 48 14.41 -13.22 9.72
N TYR A 49 15.01 -12.25 9.01
CA TYR A 49 14.81 -10.83 9.29
C TYR A 49 13.55 -10.35 8.57
N ASN A 50 12.48 -10.19 9.36
CA ASN A 50 11.15 -9.84 8.88
C ASN A 50 10.41 -8.83 9.78
N GLY A 51 11.08 -8.29 10.80
CA GLY A 51 10.53 -7.31 11.74
C GLY A 51 9.91 -7.92 12.98
N ASN A 52 10.05 -9.24 13.18
CA ASN A 52 9.51 -9.93 14.35
C ASN A 52 9.94 -9.24 15.66
N GLY A 53 9.00 -9.06 16.58
CA GLY A 53 9.26 -8.42 17.88
C GLY A 53 9.54 -6.92 17.83
N ARG A 54 9.47 -6.28 16.66
CA ARG A 54 9.65 -4.84 16.51
C ARG A 54 8.30 -4.12 16.38
N THR A 55 8.25 -2.87 16.86
CA THR A 55 7.09 -1.98 16.72
C THR A 55 7.50 -0.71 16.00
N VAL A 56 6.67 -0.28 15.05
CA VAL A 56 6.83 0.97 14.30
C VAL A 56 5.63 1.88 14.49
N SER A 57 5.88 3.17 14.65
CA SER A 57 4.85 4.20 14.68
C SER A 57 4.81 4.97 13.38
N ILE A 58 3.62 5.16 12.81
CA ILE A 58 3.37 6.08 11.70
C ILE A 58 2.80 7.36 12.30
N LYS A 59 3.58 8.46 12.31
CA LYS A 59 3.12 9.75 12.82
C LYS A 59 2.35 10.48 11.72
N GLU A 60 1.04 10.27 11.65
CA GLU A 60 0.16 10.78 10.60
C GLU A 60 -1.32 10.72 11.06
N PHE A 61 -2.28 10.80 10.14
CA PHE A 61 -3.59 10.23 10.44
C PHE A 61 -3.48 8.71 10.60
N ARG A 62 -4.44 8.10 11.28
CA ARG A 62 -4.43 6.67 11.52
C ARG A 62 -4.63 5.92 10.19
N PHE A 63 -3.96 4.79 9.96
CA PHE A 63 -4.35 3.90 8.86
C PHE A 63 -5.61 3.10 9.22
N ASP A 64 -6.26 2.46 8.25
CA ASP A 64 -7.39 1.59 8.56
C ASP A 64 -6.91 0.32 9.29
N SER A 65 -7.20 0.24 10.58
CA SER A 65 -6.85 -0.92 11.41
C SER A 65 -7.62 -2.19 11.07
N LEU A 66 -8.69 -2.09 10.27
CA LEU A 66 -9.47 -3.24 9.79
C LEU A 66 -8.92 -3.81 8.47
N ASP A 67 -7.94 -3.15 7.85
CA ASP A 67 -7.28 -3.69 6.67
C ASP A 67 -6.62 -5.04 7.03
N ILE A 68 -6.94 -6.06 6.23
CA ILE A 68 -6.47 -7.41 6.46
C ILE A 68 -4.97 -7.54 6.39
N ASP A 69 -4.25 -6.64 5.73
CA ASP A 69 -2.79 -6.64 5.70
C ASP A 69 -2.18 -6.32 7.07
N PHE A 70 -2.94 -5.77 8.02
CA PHE A 70 -2.49 -5.48 9.39
C PHE A 70 -3.13 -6.41 10.45
N SER A 71 -3.86 -7.44 10.03
CA SER A 71 -4.54 -8.40 10.91
C SER A 71 -3.62 -8.91 12.01
N GLY A 72 -4.09 -8.83 13.27
CA GLY A 72 -3.37 -9.31 14.45
C GLY A 72 -2.03 -8.61 14.74
N ARG A 73 -1.72 -7.49 14.06
CA ARG A 73 -0.46 -6.73 14.20
C ARG A 73 -0.65 -5.23 14.39
N TYR A 74 -1.89 -4.73 14.37
CA TYR A 74 -2.20 -3.37 14.78
C TYR A 74 -2.16 -3.23 16.31
N LEU A 75 -1.37 -2.28 16.81
CA LEU A 75 -1.31 -1.89 18.20
C LEU A 75 -2.08 -0.57 18.41
N SER A 76 -3.21 -0.63 19.12
CA SER A 76 -4.03 0.56 19.40
C SER A 76 -3.44 1.38 20.53
N THR A 77 -3.30 2.69 20.32
CA THR A 77 -2.76 3.64 21.31
C THR A 77 -3.63 4.89 21.38
N PRO A 78 -3.60 5.65 22.49
CA PRO A 78 -4.36 6.90 22.62
C PRO A 78 -3.76 8.07 21.82
N PHE A 79 -2.59 7.89 21.20
CA PHE A 79 -1.89 8.90 20.42
C PHE A 79 -2.38 8.97 18.96
N ALA A 80 -3.06 7.93 18.48
CA ALA A 80 -3.61 7.87 17.13
C ALA A 80 -4.82 8.80 16.96
N THR A 81 -4.98 9.35 15.77
CA THR A 81 -6.18 10.13 15.42
C THR A 81 -7.41 9.24 15.23
N ALA A 82 -8.60 9.80 15.42
CA ALA A 82 -9.84 9.12 15.04
C ALA A 82 -10.01 9.03 13.51
N THR A 83 -9.54 10.06 12.80
CA THR A 83 -9.55 10.12 11.33
C THR A 83 -8.60 9.08 10.74
N THR A 84 -9.07 8.39 9.70
CA THR A 84 -8.26 7.45 8.92
C THR A 84 -7.77 8.07 7.61
N SER A 85 -6.58 7.68 7.14
CA SER A 85 -5.99 8.13 5.88
C SER A 85 -5.54 6.96 4.99
N PRO A 86 -5.88 6.99 3.68
CA PRO A 86 -5.29 6.08 2.69
C PRO A 86 -3.77 6.26 2.54
N HIS A 87 -3.25 7.48 2.73
CA HIS A 87 -1.81 7.73 2.64
C HIS A 87 -1.08 7.01 3.79
N ALA A 88 -1.55 7.19 5.03
CA ALA A 88 -1.05 6.45 6.18
C ALA A 88 -1.15 4.92 6.00
N ALA A 89 -2.24 4.43 5.38
CA ALA A 89 -2.39 3.01 5.08
C ALA A 89 -1.32 2.50 4.11
N LEU A 90 -1.01 3.26 3.06
CA LEU A 90 0.08 2.90 2.15
C LEU A 90 1.45 2.90 2.84
N MET A 91 1.73 3.87 3.74
CA MET A 91 2.96 3.88 4.53
C MET A 91 3.07 2.64 5.42
N ALA A 92 2.00 2.33 6.14
CA ALA A 92 1.90 1.11 6.96
C ALA A 92 2.10 -0.16 6.12
N THR A 93 1.53 -0.23 4.93
CA THR A 93 1.69 -1.35 3.99
C THR A 93 3.12 -1.51 3.50
N ILE A 94 3.78 -0.42 3.10
CA ILE A 94 5.20 -0.45 2.68
C ILE A 94 6.08 -0.92 3.84
N ILE A 95 5.87 -0.39 5.05
CA ILE A 95 6.68 -0.73 6.21
C ILE A 95 6.47 -2.19 6.61
N GLY A 96 5.23 -2.60 6.80
CA GLY A 96 4.90 -3.86 7.47
C GLY A 96 3.59 -4.50 7.04
N GLY A 97 3.09 -4.25 5.83
CA GLY A 97 1.92 -4.97 5.29
C GLY A 97 2.13 -6.48 5.23
N GLY A 98 1.08 -7.25 5.50
CA GLY A 98 1.13 -8.72 5.61
C GLY A 98 1.04 -9.44 4.26
N GLY A 99 0.73 -8.74 3.18
CA GLY A 99 0.50 -9.34 1.86
C GLY A 99 -0.65 -10.35 1.86
N ASN A 100 -1.68 -10.07 2.66
CA ASN A 100 -2.90 -10.85 2.78
C ASN A 100 -3.86 -10.50 1.64
N SER A 101 -4.06 -9.21 1.37
CA SER A 101 -4.89 -8.68 0.29
C SER A 101 -4.35 -9.08 -1.10
N ASP A 102 -3.07 -8.84 -1.31
CA ASP A 102 -2.28 -9.24 -2.48
C ASP A 102 -0.80 -9.40 -2.11
N ARG A 103 -0.05 -10.17 -2.89
CA ARG A 103 1.41 -10.31 -2.70
C ARG A 103 2.15 -8.97 -2.75
N SER A 104 1.69 -8.00 -3.54
CA SER A 104 2.32 -6.67 -3.60
C SER A 104 2.18 -5.89 -2.29
N GLY A 105 1.19 -6.21 -1.45
CA GLY A 105 0.98 -5.62 -0.12
C GLY A 105 1.92 -6.16 0.96
N LEU A 106 2.88 -7.03 0.62
CA LEU A 106 3.87 -7.52 1.58
C LEU A 106 4.93 -6.44 1.84
N GLY A 107 4.95 -5.88 3.05
CA GLY A 107 5.87 -4.84 3.49
C GLY A 107 7.30 -5.33 3.74
N VAL A 108 8.23 -4.40 3.96
CA VAL A 108 9.65 -4.71 4.22
C VAL A 108 9.79 -5.55 5.49
N ALA A 109 9.22 -5.07 6.58
CA ALA A 109 9.16 -5.69 7.91
C ALA A 109 7.76 -6.27 8.17
N TRP A 110 7.34 -7.22 7.33
CA TRP A 110 5.99 -7.78 7.28
C TRP A 110 5.52 -8.50 8.56
N ASN A 111 6.39 -8.69 9.55
CA ASN A 111 6.09 -9.28 10.86
C ASN A 111 6.23 -8.27 12.03
N ALA A 112 6.43 -6.99 11.74
CA ALA A 112 6.40 -5.93 12.75
C ALA A 112 4.97 -5.64 13.23
N GLN A 113 4.85 -5.12 14.46
CA GLN A 113 3.63 -4.47 14.94
C GLN A 113 3.59 -3.01 14.46
N LEU A 114 2.39 -2.52 14.16
CA LEU A 114 2.19 -1.17 13.64
C LEU A 114 1.25 -0.37 14.55
N THR A 115 1.62 0.87 14.86
CA THR A 115 0.78 1.85 15.57
C THR A 115 0.80 3.19 14.84
N SER A 116 -0.10 4.09 15.22
CA SER A 116 -0.10 5.48 14.73
C SER A 116 0.01 6.47 15.89
N SER A 117 0.60 7.63 15.61
CA SER A 117 0.49 8.84 16.44
C SER A 117 0.08 10.03 15.57
N SER A 118 -0.55 11.03 16.17
CA SER A 118 -1.09 12.19 15.45
C SER A 118 0.01 13.16 15.02
N PHE A 119 0.02 13.51 13.74
CA PHE A 119 0.86 14.59 13.20
C PHE A 119 0.22 16.00 13.30
N LEU A 120 -0.99 16.13 13.86
CA LEU A 120 -1.60 17.46 14.11
C LEU A 120 -0.73 18.34 15.02
N ASP A 121 0.09 17.71 15.87
CA ASP A 121 1.27 18.32 16.46
C ASP A 121 2.52 17.65 15.87
N ILE A 122 3.30 18.44 15.13
CA ILE A 122 4.51 17.98 14.45
C ILE A 122 5.76 18.01 15.35
N SER A 123 5.62 18.47 16.60
CA SER A 123 6.64 18.30 17.64
C SER A 123 6.86 16.81 17.91
N PRO A 124 8.04 16.39 18.41
CA PRO A 124 8.25 14.99 18.77
C PRO A 124 7.22 14.53 19.82
N ASP A 125 6.74 13.27 19.70
CA ASP A 125 5.85 12.69 20.72
C ASP A 125 6.58 12.53 22.06
N GLU A 126 5.85 12.37 23.16
CA GLU A 126 6.48 12.20 24.48
C GLU A 126 7.32 10.91 24.56
N ASP A 127 8.47 10.94 25.23
CA ASP A 127 9.38 9.79 25.37
C ASP A 127 8.66 8.52 25.88
N SER A 128 7.68 8.70 26.78
CA SER A 128 6.87 7.61 27.35
C SER A 128 6.03 6.84 26.31
N TYR A 129 5.64 7.48 25.21
CA TYR A 129 4.96 6.82 24.09
C TYR A 129 5.85 5.72 23.51
N PHE A 130 7.11 6.03 23.24
CA PHE A 130 8.04 5.10 22.63
C PHE A 130 8.40 3.95 23.57
N GLU A 131 8.71 4.28 24.84
CA GLU A 131 9.08 3.30 25.86
C GLU A 131 7.93 2.35 26.19
N GLN A 132 6.70 2.86 26.36
CA GLN A 132 5.54 2.05 26.75
C GLN A 132 5.14 1.03 25.67
N TYR A 133 5.24 1.42 24.40
CA TYR A 133 4.78 0.60 23.27
C TYR A 133 5.94 -0.09 22.51
N GLY A 134 7.18 0.02 23.02
CA GLY A 134 8.35 -0.62 22.43
C GLY A 134 8.65 -0.13 21.00
N ILE A 135 8.39 1.14 20.72
CA ILE A 135 8.57 1.73 19.39
C ILE A 135 10.03 2.14 19.23
N SER A 136 10.72 1.55 18.25
CA SER A 136 12.13 1.85 17.95
C SER A 136 12.33 2.59 16.64
N VAL A 137 11.28 2.72 15.82
CA VAL A 137 11.25 3.52 14.60
C VAL A 137 9.94 4.29 14.52
N GLN A 138 10.02 5.58 14.20
CA GLN A 138 8.87 6.40 13.86
C GLN A 138 9.01 6.95 12.43
N ASN A 139 8.02 6.65 11.59
CA ASN A 139 7.92 7.14 10.23
C ASN A 139 7.17 8.48 10.19
N HIS A 140 7.71 9.45 9.46
CA HIS A 140 7.16 10.78 9.24
C HIS A 140 7.12 11.09 7.74
N SER A 141 6.02 10.69 7.10
CA SER A 141 5.79 10.89 5.66
C SER A 141 4.92 12.13 5.39
N TYR A 142 5.26 13.24 6.06
CA TYR A 142 4.57 14.52 5.94
C TYR A 142 5.56 15.68 5.90
N GLY A 143 5.09 16.82 5.40
CA GLY A 143 5.79 18.08 5.41
C GLY A 143 4.88 19.23 5.86
N ILE A 144 5.36 20.45 5.67
CA ILE A 144 4.52 21.65 5.73
C ILE A 144 4.50 22.32 4.36
N ASP A 145 3.48 23.13 4.08
CA ASP A 145 3.29 23.84 2.80
C ASP A 145 4.25 25.06 2.64
N SER A 146 5.49 24.91 3.06
CA SER A 146 6.54 25.91 2.91
C SER A 146 7.93 25.31 3.02
N ILE A 147 8.87 25.88 2.25
CA ILE A 147 10.30 25.62 2.42
C ILE A 147 10.80 26.36 3.66
N GLU A 148 11.45 25.63 4.56
CA GLU A 148 12.14 26.19 5.72
C GLU A 148 13.60 25.79 5.71
N ASN A 149 14.48 26.79 5.85
CA ASN A 149 15.91 26.63 5.68
C ASN A 149 16.66 27.31 6.84
N TYR A 150 16.46 26.79 8.06
CA TYR A 150 17.10 27.23 9.30
C TYR A 150 17.00 26.12 10.37
N TYR A 151 17.91 26.11 11.36
CA TYR A 151 17.77 25.22 12.53
C TYR A 151 16.78 25.80 13.53
N GLY A 152 15.55 25.27 13.55
CA GLY A 152 14.49 25.77 14.41
C GLY A 152 14.31 24.96 15.71
N ILE A 153 13.15 25.16 16.32
CA ILE A 153 12.82 24.53 17.61
C ILE A 153 12.48 23.05 17.44
N LEU A 154 11.85 22.65 16.34
CA LEU A 154 11.50 21.28 16.04
C LEU A 154 12.77 20.48 15.69
N ALA A 155 13.67 21.00 14.85
CA ALA A 155 14.95 20.35 14.57
C ALA A 155 15.76 20.10 15.85
N SER A 156 15.86 21.12 16.71
CA SER A 156 16.48 21.02 18.02
C SER A 156 15.78 20.00 18.93
N SER A 157 14.45 19.93 18.89
CA SER A 157 13.66 18.99 19.70
C SER A 157 13.81 17.54 19.25
N TYR A 158 13.86 17.27 17.94
CA TYR A 158 14.14 15.93 17.42
C TYR A 158 15.59 15.50 17.73
N ASP A 159 16.57 16.39 17.58
CA ASP A 159 17.96 16.08 17.96
C ASP A 159 18.08 15.78 19.46
N LEU A 160 17.36 16.53 20.31
CA LEU A 160 17.28 16.29 21.75
C LEU A 160 16.61 14.96 22.09
N GLN A 161 15.51 14.60 21.41
CA GLN A 161 14.83 13.34 21.64
C GLN A 161 15.71 12.15 21.29
N VAL A 162 16.37 12.15 20.12
CA VAL A 162 17.29 11.07 19.74
C VAL A 162 18.49 10.99 20.71
N SER A 163 18.91 12.12 21.29
CA SER A 163 19.96 12.12 22.33
C SER A 163 19.50 11.47 23.65
N ARG A 164 18.20 11.53 23.98
CA ARG A 164 17.62 10.90 25.18
C ARG A 164 17.22 9.44 24.96
N LEU A 165 16.73 9.14 23.77
CA LEU A 165 16.32 7.82 23.31
C LEU A 165 17.24 7.36 22.17
N PRO A 166 18.47 6.93 22.47
CA PRO A 166 19.47 6.64 21.45
C PRO A 166 19.09 5.48 20.52
N GLN A 167 18.07 4.69 20.85
CA GLN A 167 17.56 3.57 20.04
C GLN A 167 16.36 3.95 19.15
N LEU A 168 15.79 5.17 19.30
CA LEU A 168 14.63 5.64 18.55
C LEU A 168 15.05 6.37 17.27
N LEU A 169 14.77 5.77 16.12
CA LEU A 169 15.04 6.40 14.82
C LEU A 169 13.80 7.08 14.26
N HIS A 170 13.89 8.40 14.04
CA HIS A 170 12.92 9.12 13.23
C HIS A 170 13.33 9.11 11.76
N VAL A 171 12.41 8.69 10.90
CA VAL A 171 12.62 8.58 9.46
C VAL A 171 11.66 9.51 8.73
N PHE A 172 12.19 10.57 8.14
CA PHE A 172 11.43 11.62 7.47
C PHE A 172 11.53 11.50 5.94
N SER A 173 10.43 11.77 5.26
CA SER A 173 10.49 12.11 3.84
C SER A 173 11.15 13.48 3.66
N ILE A 174 11.88 13.72 2.57
CA ILE A 174 12.61 14.99 2.37
C ILE A 174 11.69 16.16 1.98
N GLY A 175 10.55 15.87 1.36
CA GLY A 175 9.65 16.88 0.79
C GLY A 175 9.41 16.66 -0.71
N ASN A 176 8.31 17.24 -1.22
CA ASN A 176 7.93 17.19 -2.63
C ASN A 176 8.02 18.57 -3.32
N MET A 177 8.98 19.41 -2.89
CA MET A 177 9.19 20.77 -3.42
C MET A 177 10.48 20.89 -4.26
N GLY A 178 10.95 19.79 -4.85
CA GLY A 178 12.20 19.67 -5.63
C GLY A 178 12.38 20.73 -6.71
N MET A 179 11.31 21.16 -7.38
CA MET A 179 11.37 22.20 -8.43
C MET A 179 11.18 23.64 -7.91
N GLN A 180 10.94 23.82 -6.61
CA GLN A 180 10.65 25.13 -6.02
C GLN A 180 11.92 25.86 -5.56
N THR A 181 11.75 27.15 -5.27
CA THR A 181 12.82 28.06 -4.87
C THR A 181 12.63 28.48 -3.41
N PRO A 182 13.64 28.30 -2.53
CA PRO A 182 13.61 28.86 -1.19
C PRO A 182 13.51 30.39 -1.25
N SER A 183 12.59 30.96 -0.47
CA SER A 183 12.37 32.42 -0.42
C SER A 183 13.23 33.13 0.64
N ARG A 184 13.87 32.36 1.53
CA ARG A 184 14.65 32.83 2.69
C ARG A 184 15.77 31.83 3.00
N GLY A 185 16.68 32.21 3.89
CA GLY A 185 17.83 31.42 4.29
C GLY A 185 19.05 31.66 3.39
N PRO A 186 20.19 31.01 3.70
CA PRO A 186 21.45 31.23 2.98
C PRO A 186 21.40 30.89 1.47
N TYR A 187 20.47 30.02 1.09
CA TYR A 187 20.27 29.55 -0.29
C TYR A 187 19.08 30.22 -0.99
N ALA A 188 18.56 31.33 -0.45
CA ALA A 188 17.40 32.02 -1.03
C ALA A 188 17.62 32.39 -2.50
N GLY A 189 16.63 32.08 -3.35
CA GLY A 189 16.69 32.35 -4.79
C GLY A 189 17.32 31.23 -5.63
N LEU A 190 17.83 30.16 -5.03
CA LEU A 190 18.39 29.01 -5.75
C LEU A 190 17.32 27.95 -6.03
N THR A 191 16.74 27.97 -7.22
CA THR A 191 15.76 26.96 -7.64
C THR A 191 16.39 25.57 -7.67
N GLY A 192 15.69 24.57 -7.15
CA GLY A 192 16.16 23.18 -7.21
C GLY A 192 16.99 22.73 -6.01
N PHE A 193 17.36 23.64 -5.11
CA PHE A 193 18.21 23.32 -3.96
C PHE A 193 17.63 23.88 -2.66
N ALA A 194 18.00 23.24 -1.56
CA ALA A 194 17.73 23.68 -0.19
C ALA A 194 16.22 23.89 0.09
N ASN A 195 15.39 23.02 -0.51
CA ASN A 195 13.94 23.17 -0.65
C ASN A 195 13.15 22.14 0.19
N MET A 196 13.68 21.78 1.35
CA MET A 196 13.06 20.86 2.30
C MET A 196 11.80 21.47 2.96
N THR A 197 10.75 20.65 3.12
CA THR A 197 9.44 21.07 3.62
C THR A 197 9.34 20.95 5.14
N GLY A 198 9.91 21.92 5.84
CA GLY A 198 9.82 22.05 7.29
C GLY A 198 11.16 21.88 8.00
N GLU A 199 11.40 22.74 8.99
CA GLU A 199 12.69 22.83 9.68
C GLU A 199 13.08 21.55 10.44
N PHE A 200 12.11 20.76 10.91
CA PHE A 200 12.35 19.48 11.58
C PHE A 200 13.14 18.47 10.74
N LYS A 201 13.04 18.53 9.40
CA LYS A 201 13.80 17.67 8.49
C LYS A 201 15.30 18.02 8.49
N LEU A 202 15.68 19.21 8.95
CA LEU A 202 17.07 19.69 9.04
C LEU A 202 17.80 19.20 10.31
N ALA A 203 17.12 18.49 11.20
CA ALA A 203 17.73 17.83 12.35
C ALA A 203 18.92 16.93 11.93
N LYS A 204 19.97 16.89 12.76
CA LYS A 204 21.21 16.13 12.50
C LYS A 204 21.03 14.63 12.72
N ASN A 205 20.23 14.28 13.72
CA ASN A 205 20.15 12.92 14.25
C ASN A 205 18.99 12.11 13.68
N VAL A 206 18.19 12.70 12.81
CA VAL A 206 17.13 12.01 12.06
C VAL A 206 17.68 11.45 10.75
N LEU A 207 16.94 10.54 10.12
CA LEU A 207 17.22 10.07 8.77
C LEU A 207 16.22 10.69 7.79
N THR A 208 16.70 11.32 6.73
CA THR A 208 15.85 11.91 5.67
C THR A 208 16.02 11.20 4.34
N LEU A 209 14.90 10.98 3.64
CA LEU A 209 14.84 10.20 2.41
C LEU A 209 14.34 11.02 1.22
N GLY A 210 15.16 11.09 0.19
CA GLY A 210 14.71 11.45 -1.16
C GLY A 210 14.14 10.26 -1.91
N VAL A 211 13.51 10.53 -3.05
CA VAL A 211 12.81 9.50 -3.84
C VAL A 211 13.40 9.36 -5.23
N ILE A 212 13.62 8.11 -5.63
CA ILE A 212 14.02 7.72 -6.98
C ILE A 212 12.96 6.80 -7.61
N ASP A 213 12.94 6.77 -8.94
CA ASP A 213 12.16 5.82 -9.72
C ASP A 213 12.85 4.44 -9.82
N SER A 214 12.27 3.54 -10.63
CA SER A 214 12.84 2.21 -10.84
C SER A 214 14.17 2.22 -11.60
N PHE A 215 14.51 3.28 -12.31
CA PHE A 215 15.77 3.40 -13.03
C PHE A 215 16.88 4.01 -12.18
N GLY A 216 16.59 4.38 -10.92
CA GLY A 216 17.54 5.08 -10.07
C GLY A 216 17.62 6.57 -10.40
N ILE A 217 16.64 7.11 -11.14
CA ILE A 217 16.57 8.53 -11.47
C ILE A 217 15.77 9.23 -10.37
N ILE A 218 16.29 10.35 -9.87
CA ILE A 218 15.61 11.17 -8.88
C ILE A 218 14.25 11.67 -9.40
N ASP A 219 13.22 11.60 -8.56
CA ASP A 219 11.92 12.19 -8.88
C ASP A 219 12.09 13.73 -8.94
N PRO A 220 11.61 14.42 -9.98
CA PRO A 220 11.74 15.88 -10.09
C PRO A 220 11.13 16.66 -8.91
N TYR A 221 10.13 16.08 -8.23
CA TYR A 221 9.51 16.71 -7.08
C TYR A 221 10.24 16.40 -5.77
N SER A 222 11.15 15.42 -5.72
CA SER A 222 11.94 15.16 -4.50
C SER A 222 12.67 16.43 -4.08
N SER A 223 12.45 16.90 -2.85
CA SER A 223 13.25 17.98 -2.30
C SER A 223 14.72 17.55 -2.14
N HIS A 224 15.62 18.52 -2.20
CA HIS A 224 17.06 18.36 -2.15
C HIS A 224 17.67 19.28 -1.11
N GLY A 225 18.85 18.90 -0.62
CA GLY A 225 19.67 19.75 0.19
C GLY A 225 20.31 20.88 -0.63
N PRO A 226 21.31 21.57 -0.08
CA PRO A 226 21.86 21.37 1.26
C PRO A 226 20.85 21.71 2.37
N ALA A 227 21.17 21.27 3.60
CA ALA A 227 20.61 21.90 4.80
C ALA A 227 21.03 23.37 4.87
N PHE A 228 20.44 24.14 5.79
CA PHE A 228 20.68 25.58 5.89
C PHE A 228 22.13 26.00 6.10
N ASP A 229 22.94 25.14 6.72
CA ASP A 229 24.36 25.33 7.02
C ASP A 229 25.28 24.60 6.01
N GLY A 230 24.73 24.04 4.93
CA GLY A 230 25.50 23.33 3.91
C GLY A 230 25.61 21.83 4.12
N ARG A 231 25.05 21.27 5.21
CA ARG A 231 25.08 19.82 5.45
C ARG A 231 24.38 19.03 4.34
N ILE A 232 24.82 17.78 4.17
CA ILE A 232 24.28 16.85 3.17
C ILE A 232 22.88 16.40 3.61
N LYS A 233 21.89 16.68 2.75
CA LYS A 233 20.50 16.24 2.84
C LYS A 233 19.98 16.00 1.40
N PRO A 234 19.04 15.07 1.16
CA PRO A 234 18.72 13.97 2.07
C PRO A 234 19.97 13.13 2.37
N GLU A 235 19.96 12.32 3.43
CA GLU A 235 21.10 11.41 3.65
C GLU A 235 21.08 10.23 2.68
N LEU A 236 19.90 9.76 2.31
CA LEU A 236 19.74 8.60 1.44
C LEU A 236 18.56 8.82 0.49
N VAL A 237 18.52 8.05 -0.57
CA VAL A 237 17.32 7.89 -1.40
C VAL A 237 16.83 6.45 -1.36
N ALA A 238 15.55 6.28 -1.67
CA ALA A 238 14.97 4.97 -1.86
C ALA A 238 13.91 5.03 -2.96
N PHE A 239 13.53 3.85 -3.47
CA PHE A 239 12.41 3.76 -4.37
C PHE A 239 11.14 4.26 -3.70
N GLY A 240 10.44 5.15 -4.38
CA GLY A 240 9.16 5.66 -3.96
C GLY A 240 8.28 5.92 -5.17
N ILE A 241 6.98 5.72 -5.01
CA ILE A 241 6.03 6.01 -6.07
C ILE A 241 5.32 7.32 -5.76
N ASP A 242 5.41 8.22 -6.73
CA ASP A 242 4.75 9.52 -6.74
C ASP A 242 5.10 10.43 -5.54
N GLY A 243 6.16 10.15 -4.76
CA GLY A 243 6.60 11.06 -3.70
C GLY A 243 7.59 10.48 -2.67
N ALA A 244 8.18 11.37 -1.88
CA ALA A 244 9.18 11.06 -0.86
C ALA A 244 8.64 10.24 0.33
N SER A 245 7.32 10.20 0.53
CA SER A 245 6.64 9.39 1.55
C SER A 245 7.02 7.91 1.49
N ALA A 246 6.90 7.31 0.31
CA ALA A 246 7.13 5.88 0.10
C ALA A 246 8.60 5.50 0.39
N ALA A 247 9.54 6.39 0.04
CA ALA A 247 10.96 6.21 0.35
C ALA A 247 11.23 6.20 1.87
N ALA A 248 10.59 7.10 2.62
CA ALA A 248 10.68 7.13 4.09
C ALA A 248 10.07 5.88 4.75
N ALA A 249 8.93 5.41 4.25
CA ALA A 249 8.32 4.16 4.72
C ALA A 249 9.21 2.94 4.43
N LEU A 250 9.80 2.84 3.24
CA LEU A 250 10.73 1.77 2.89
C LEU A 250 11.96 1.77 3.80
N ALA A 251 12.54 2.95 4.05
CA ALA A 251 13.67 3.10 4.96
C ALA A 251 13.31 2.78 6.42
N SER A 252 12.08 3.08 6.84
CA SER A 252 11.58 2.72 8.18
C SER A 252 11.51 1.20 8.36
N GLY A 253 10.93 0.48 7.40
CA GLY A 253 10.93 -0.98 7.41
C GLY A 253 12.33 -1.59 7.32
N SER A 254 13.21 -0.99 6.52
CA SER A 254 14.62 -1.39 6.41
C SER A 254 15.37 -1.24 7.74
N SER A 255 15.10 -0.16 8.46
CA SER A 255 15.69 0.11 9.77
C SER A 255 15.26 -0.90 10.83
N LEU A 256 13.99 -1.34 10.82
CA LEU A 256 13.50 -2.39 11.72
C LEU A 256 14.24 -3.72 11.51
N LEU A 257 14.56 -4.08 10.26
CA LEU A 257 15.29 -5.32 9.98
C LEU A 257 16.74 -5.26 10.47
N LEU A 258 17.40 -4.10 10.36
CA LEU A 258 18.74 -3.90 10.93
C LEU A 258 18.71 -3.92 12.46
N GLN A 259 17.69 -3.31 13.08
CA GLN A 259 17.49 -3.36 14.53
C GLN A 259 17.24 -4.79 15.02
N GLN A 260 16.40 -5.56 14.32
CA GLN A 260 16.17 -6.98 14.63
C GLN A 260 17.50 -7.76 14.56
N ALA A 261 18.23 -7.64 13.44
CA ALA A 261 19.47 -8.37 13.26
C ALA A 261 20.53 -8.03 14.31
N TYR A 262 20.65 -6.75 14.67
CA TYR A 262 21.61 -6.33 15.71
C TYR A 262 21.21 -6.83 17.10
N GLU A 263 19.94 -6.71 17.47
CA GLU A 263 19.45 -7.19 18.77
C GLU A 263 19.61 -8.71 18.92
N GLU A 264 19.42 -9.49 17.85
CA GLU A 264 19.69 -10.92 17.87
C GLU A 264 21.19 -11.26 18.05
N LEU A 265 22.11 -10.39 17.63
CA LEU A 265 23.55 -10.55 17.78
C LEU A 265 24.06 -10.09 19.16
N GLU A 266 23.63 -8.91 19.60
CA GLU A 266 24.21 -8.21 20.76
C GLU A 266 23.30 -8.24 22.00
N GLY A 267 22.03 -8.63 21.87
CA GLY A 267 21.06 -8.74 22.97
C GLY A 267 20.39 -7.42 23.36
N GLU A 268 20.68 -6.32 22.67
CA GLU A 268 20.07 -5.00 22.85
C GLU A 268 19.88 -4.29 21.50
N LEU A 269 18.99 -3.29 21.44
CA LEU A 269 18.80 -2.53 20.21
C LEU A 269 20.00 -1.62 19.90
N PRO A 270 20.35 -1.44 18.61
CA PRO A 270 21.46 -0.59 18.24
C PRO A 270 21.13 0.89 18.50
N PRO A 271 22.15 1.72 18.79
CA PRO A 271 21.97 3.16 18.69
C PRO A 271 21.62 3.55 17.25
N THR A 272 20.79 4.56 17.07
CA THR A 272 20.31 5.01 15.74
C THR A 272 21.42 5.45 14.82
N ALA A 273 22.48 6.03 15.36
CA ALA A 273 23.69 6.37 14.59
C ALA A 273 24.29 5.13 13.90
N LEU A 274 24.18 3.92 14.49
CA LEU A 274 24.69 2.69 13.89
C LEU A 274 23.78 2.24 12.74
N VAL A 275 22.45 2.31 12.93
CA VAL A 275 21.50 2.03 11.85
C VAL A 275 21.72 2.98 10.67
N LYS A 276 21.90 4.28 10.94
CA LYS A 276 22.22 5.30 9.94
C LYS A 276 23.57 5.01 9.25
N ALA A 277 24.61 4.67 10.01
CA ALA A 277 25.93 4.32 9.46
C ALA A 277 25.88 3.06 8.56
N LEU A 278 25.12 2.04 8.95
CA LEU A 278 24.94 0.82 8.17
C LEU A 278 24.23 1.08 6.84
N LEU A 279 23.14 1.85 6.86
CA LEU A 279 22.41 2.22 5.64
C LEU A 279 23.25 3.08 4.71
N ILE A 280 23.98 4.07 5.24
CA ILE A 280 24.88 4.97 4.48
C ILE A 280 26.06 4.20 3.88
N ASN A 281 26.70 3.33 4.67
CA ASN A 281 27.81 2.54 4.19
C ASN A 281 27.36 1.42 3.23
N GLY A 282 26.14 0.92 3.37
CA GLY A 282 25.57 -0.08 2.47
C GLY A 282 25.07 0.50 1.13
N ALA A 283 24.78 1.79 1.07
CA ALA A 283 24.12 2.42 -0.07
C ALA A 283 24.90 2.32 -1.39
N GLU A 284 24.15 2.24 -2.49
CA GLU A 284 24.67 2.31 -3.86
C GLU A 284 24.74 3.78 -4.29
N ASP A 285 25.95 4.24 -4.64
CA ASP A 285 26.19 5.62 -5.08
C ASP A 285 25.46 5.88 -6.41
N LEU A 286 24.76 7.01 -6.50
CA LEU A 286 23.99 7.45 -7.67
C LEU A 286 24.29 8.91 -7.95
N GLY A 287 24.15 9.33 -9.21
CA GLY A 287 24.40 10.72 -9.59
C GLY A 287 25.89 11.03 -9.75
N LEU A 288 26.39 12.01 -9.02
CA LEU A 288 27.82 12.37 -9.05
C LEU A 288 28.62 11.36 -8.21
N LEU A 289 29.92 11.24 -8.50
CA LEU A 289 30.77 10.35 -7.70
C LEU A 289 30.90 10.87 -6.26
N GLY A 290 30.55 10.03 -5.29
CA GLY A 290 30.52 10.38 -3.88
C GLY A 290 29.24 11.13 -3.49
N PRO A 291 29.10 11.52 -2.22
CA PRO A 291 27.86 12.11 -1.74
C PRO A 291 27.53 13.42 -2.46
N ASP A 292 26.25 13.69 -2.68
CA ASP A 292 25.74 14.92 -3.28
C ASP A 292 24.46 15.44 -2.59
N HIS A 293 23.99 16.63 -2.94
CA HIS A 293 22.79 17.25 -2.34
C HIS A 293 21.45 16.71 -2.89
N THR A 294 21.50 15.80 -3.85
CA THR A 294 20.33 15.25 -4.56
C THR A 294 20.04 13.82 -4.11
N TYR A 295 21.04 12.94 -4.21
CA TYR A 295 21.02 11.52 -3.86
C TYR A 295 21.58 11.23 -2.46
N GLY A 296 22.17 12.22 -1.80
CA GLY A 296 22.79 12.03 -0.49
C GLY A 296 24.00 11.11 -0.61
N PHE A 297 24.07 10.07 0.23
CA PHE A 297 25.08 9.01 0.17
C PHE A 297 24.67 7.83 -0.74
N GLY A 298 23.53 7.94 -1.43
CA GLY A 298 23.07 6.98 -2.43
C GLY A 298 21.77 6.25 -2.09
N ASN A 299 21.43 5.27 -2.91
CA ASN A 299 20.24 4.45 -2.80
C ASN A 299 20.41 3.33 -1.76
N ILE A 300 19.42 3.14 -0.87
CA ILE A 300 19.45 2.09 0.14
C ILE A 300 19.65 0.72 -0.53
N ASN A 301 20.68 -0.01 -0.10
CA ASN A 301 20.84 -1.43 -0.35
C ASN A 301 20.79 -2.17 1.00
N LEU A 302 19.59 -2.63 1.37
CA LEU A 302 19.35 -3.25 2.67
C LEU A 302 20.08 -4.58 2.82
N PHE A 303 20.19 -5.35 1.74
CA PHE A 303 20.89 -6.63 1.75
C PHE A 303 22.36 -6.47 2.13
N ARG A 304 23.06 -5.52 1.50
CA ARG A 304 24.45 -5.20 1.82
C ARG A 304 24.61 -4.64 3.23
N SER A 305 23.68 -3.80 3.67
CA SER A 305 23.67 -3.25 5.03
C SER A 305 23.58 -4.36 6.09
N LEU A 306 22.68 -5.33 5.90
CA LEU A 306 22.56 -6.52 6.77
C LEU A 306 23.80 -7.40 6.71
N GLN A 307 24.37 -7.65 5.52
CA GLN A 307 25.61 -8.42 5.39
C GLN A 307 26.78 -7.78 6.14
N THR A 308 26.91 -6.45 6.07
CA THR A 308 27.94 -5.68 6.77
C THR A 308 27.80 -5.83 8.28
N LEU A 309 26.57 -5.70 8.80
CA LEU A 309 26.23 -5.91 10.19
C LEU A 309 26.58 -7.34 10.65
N LEU A 310 26.09 -8.36 9.92
CA LEU A 310 26.29 -9.78 10.25
C LEU A 310 27.76 -10.22 10.17
N ALA A 311 28.57 -9.52 9.38
CA ALA A 311 30.01 -9.73 9.31
C ALA A 311 30.78 -9.03 10.45
N GLY A 312 30.11 -8.31 11.35
CA GLY A 312 30.73 -7.59 12.47
C GLY A 312 31.62 -6.42 12.03
N ARG A 313 31.36 -5.84 10.85
CA ARG A 313 32.21 -4.78 10.27
C ARG A 313 31.81 -3.38 10.75
N TYR A 314 31.77 -3.22 12.07
CA TYR A 314 31.44 -1.96 12.71
C TYR A 314 32.28 -1.74 13.99
N TRP A 315 32.32 -0.49 14.43
CA TRP A 315 32.99 -0.02 15.63
C TRP A 315 32.13 1.01 16.34
N SER A 316 31.69 0.65 17.54
CA SER A 316 30.92 1.51 18.44
C SER A 316 31.79 1.86 19.64
N ASP A 317 32.02 3.14 19.88
CA ASP A 317 32.83 3.60 21.01
C ASP A 317 32.49 5.05 21.40
N THR A 318 33.18 5.57 22.43
CA THR A 318 33.03 6.93 22.91
C THR A 318 34.36 7.67 22.91
N LEU A 319 34.41 8.79 22.20
CA LEU A 319 35.56 9.68 22.14
C LEU A 319 35.46 10.77 23.22
N SER A 320 36.56 11.08 23.91
CA SER A 320 36.62 12.19 24.88
C SER A 320 36.86 13.54 24.21
N TYR A 321 36.48 14.63 24.87
CA TYR A 321 36.92 16.00 24.54
C TYR A 321 38.44 16.04 24.55
N ASP A 322 39.10 16.25 23.39
CA ASP A 322 40.55 16.11 23.11
C ASP A 322 41.09 14.70 22.80
N GLY A 323 40.22 13.70 22.76
CA GLY A 323 40.58 12.32 22.51
C GLY A 323 41.00 12.04 21.08
N GLN A 324 41.87 11.05 20.92
CA GLN A 324 42.18 10.41 19.65
C GLN A 324 42.05 8.89 19.81
N MET A 325 41.50 8.23 18.80
CA MET A 325 41.37 6.78 18.75
C MET A 325 41.77 6.27 17.37
N SER A 326 42.24 5.03 17.29
CA SER A 326 42.47 4.39 16.01
C SER A 326 42.02 2.94 15.99
N ARG A 327 41.66 2.46 14.80
CA ARG A 327 41.30 1.07 14.54
C ARG A 327 41.93 0.60 13.25
N GLN A 328 42.60 -0.54 13.31
CA GLN A 328 43.15 -1.19 12.12
C GLN A 328 42.09 -2.07 11.46
N ILE A 329 42.04 -2.03 10.14
CA ILE A 329 41.27 -2.93 9.30
C ILE A 329 42.20 -3.63 8.30
N GLN A 330 41.85 -4.85 7.93
CA GLN A 330 42.57 -5.60 6.91
C GLN A 330 41.75 -5.61 5.61
N VAL A 331 42.24 -4.92 4.59
CA VAL A 331 41.63 -4.91 3.26
C VAL A 331 42.14 -6.14 2.49
N PRO A 332 41.26 -7.05 2.03
CA PRO A 332 41.67 -8.24 1.30
C PRO A 332 42.11 -7.92 -0.14
N ASP A 333 42.67 -8.93 -0.82
CA ASP A 333 42.94 -8.87 -2.25
C ASP A 333 41.64 -8.71 -3.06
N HIS A 334 41.74 -8.14 -4.26
CA HIS A 334 40.64 -8.04 -5.22
C HIS A 334 39.41 -7.27 -4.73
N VAL A 335 39.60 -6.26 -3.88
CA VAL A 335 38.55 -5.32 -3.53
C VAL A 335 38.35 -4.33 -4.68
N ARG A 336 37.10 -4.17 -5.13
CA ARG A 336 36.69 -3.13 -6.06
C ARG A 336 36.54 -1.80 -5.35
N GLN A 337 35.87 -1.79 -4.21
CA GLN A 337 35.56 -0.56 -3.49
C GLN A 337 35.62 -0.82 -1.99
N LEU A 338 36.36 0.01 -1.25
CA LEU A 338 36.29 0.09 0.21
C LEU A 338 35.48 1.33 0.59
N LYS A 339 34.45 1.17 1.40
CA LYS A 339 33.65 2.28 1.96
C LYS A 339 33.74 2.26 3.48
N ILE A 340 33.94 3.42 4.07
CA ILE A 340 34.03 3.65 5.51
C ILE A 340 33.16 4.86 5.82
N SER A 341 32.20 4.70 6.72
CA SER A 341 31.31 5.79 7.14
C SER A 341 31.31 5.92 8.67
N LEU A 342 31.54 7.14 9.14
CA LEU A 342 31.46 7.54 10.55
C LEU A 342 30.17 8.33 10.76
N VAL A 343 29.40 7.99 11.79
CA VAL A 343 28.17 8.70 12.17
C VAL A 343 28.11 8.85 13.68
N TRP A 344 27.63 10.00 14.16
CA TRP A 344 27.36 10.21 15.58
C TRP A 344 26.05 10.95 15.82
N THR A 345 25.44 10.65 16.98
CA THR A 345 24.29 11.39 17.50
C THR A 345 24.81 12.65 18.16
N ASP A 346 24.81 13.76 17.42
CA ASP A 346 25.37 15.05 17.86
C ASP A 346 24.40 15.78 18.81
N PRO A 347 24.84 16.42 19.92
CA PRO A 347 23.95 17.14 20.81
C PRO A 347 23.15 18.22 20.08
N PRO A 348 21.93 18.56 20.52
CA PRO A 348 21.13 19.59 19.86
C PRO A 348 21.87 20.94 19.85
N ALA A 349 21.85 21.62 18.70
CA ALA A 349 22.40 22.97 18.57
C ALA A 349 21.49 24.01 19.22
N ALA A 350 22.02 25.21 19.41
CA ALA A 350 21.19 26.37 19.75
C ALA A 350 20.23 26.69 18.60
N ILE A 351 19.00 27.11 18.94
CA ILE A 351 18.02 27.56 17.95
C ILE A 351 18.59 28.74 17.16
N ALA A 352 18.43 28.71 15.84
CA ALA A 352 18.97 29.68 14.90
C ALA A 352 20.51 29.79 14.88
N ALA A 353 21.23 28.74 15.30
CA ALA A 353 22.67 28.65 15.11
C ALA A 353 23.02 28.69 13.60
N GLU A 354 24.11 29.37 13.24
CA GLU A 354 24.61 29.42 11.85
C GLU A 354 25.23 28.09 11.38
N LYS A 355 25.72 27.29 12.33
CA LYS A 355 26.24 25.93 12.15
C LYS A 355 25.51 25.03 13.14
N ALA A 356 24.88 23.95 12.67
CA ALA A 356 24.17 23.04 13.55
C ALA A 356 25.12 22.10 14.31
N LEU A 357 26.25 21.72 13.73
CA LEU A 357 27.19 20.76 14.33
C LEU A 357 27.79 21.31 15.63
N VAL A 358 27.73 20.51 16.70
CA VAL A 358 28.20 20.86 18.05
C VAL A 358 29.48 20.12 18.41
N ASN A 359 29.53 18.81 18.15
CA ASN A 359 30.73 18.00 18.29
C ASN A 359 31.25 17.61 16.91
N ASP A 360 32.51 17.93 16.68
CA ASP A 360 33.24 17.79 15.42
C ASP A 360 34.28 16.67 15.58
N ILE A 361 34.05 15.54 14.90
CA ILE A 361 34.97 14.39 14.89
C ILE A 361 35.58 14.30 13.49
N ASP A 362 36.90 14.37 13.42
CA ASP A 362 37.65 14.24 12.17
C ASP A 362 38.09 12.77 11.96
N MET A 363 37.70 12.17 10.83
CA MET A 363 38.17 10.86 10.38
C MET A 363 39.32 10.99 9.38
N ARG A 364 40.28 10.08 9.46
CA ARG A 364 41.30 9.88 8.42
C ARG A 364 41.60 8.39 8.24
N LEU A 365 41.85 7.99 7.00
CA LEU A 365 42.30 6.64 6.66
C LEU A 365 43.77 6.69 6.25
N ILE A 366 44.61 5.82 6.81
CA ILE A 366 46.05 5.75 6.53
C ILE A 366 46.39 4.32 6.09
N ARG A 367 47.04 4.16 4.94
CA ARG A 367 47.55 2.85 4.50
C ARG A 367 48.87 2.55 5.20
N GLY A 368 48.94 1.43 5.91
CA GLY A 368 50.12 1.09 6.72
C GLY A 368 51.39 0.82 5.91
N ALA A 369 51.26 0.40 4.64
CA ALA A 369 52.39 0.04 3.80
C ALA A 369 53.28 1.24 3.39
N ASP A 370 52.70 2.43 3.20
CA ASP A 370 53.39 3.61 2.66
C ASP A 370 52.97 4.94 3.31
N GLY A 371 52.05 4.91 4.27
CA GLY A 371 51.55 6.10 4.96
C GLY A 371 50.66 6.99 4.11
N GLN A 372 50.19 6.53 2.94
CA GLN A 372 49.24 7.30 2.14
C GLN A 372 47.95 7.54 2.95
N SER A 373 47.48 8.78 2.98
CA SER A 373 46.32 9.19 3.77
C SER A 373 45.17 9.70 2.91
N TRP A 374 43.93 9.39 3.31
CA TRP A 374 42.71 9.91 2.71
C TRP A 374 41.83 10.58 3.75
N LEU A 375 41.24 11.71 3.34
CA LEU A 375 40.23 12.44 4.09
C LEU A 375 38.82 12.07 3.61
N PRO A 376 37.78 12.39 4.39
CA PRO A 376 36.40 12.23 3.99
C PRO A 376 36.06 13.02 2.73
N PHE A 377 34.93 12.66 2.13
CA PHE A 377 34.27 13.48 1.13
C PHE A 377 33.55 14.66 1.80
N ASN A 378 33.65 15.83 1.16
CA ASN A 378 32.92 17.03 1.54
C ASN A 378 32.44 17.78 0.28
N LEU A 379 31.31 18.46 0.37
CA LEU A 379 30.68 19.23 -0.70
C LEU A 379 30.99 20.72 -0.59
N SER A 380 30.78 21.45 -1.70
CA SER A 380 30.77 22.91 -1.65
C SER A 380 29.50 23.39 -0.96
N THR A 381 29.64 24.33 -0.03
CA THR A 381 28.49 24.93 0.67
C THR A 381 28.19 26.35 0.19
N PHE A 382 28.95 26.86 -0.78
CA PHE A 382 28.76 28.21 -1.31
C PHE A 382 27.39 28.31 -2.00
N PRO A 383 26.58 29.35 -1.70
CA PRO A 383 25.20 29.45 -2.17
C PRO A 383 25.14 29.92 -3.63
N ASP A 384 25.55 29.04 -4.54
CA ASP A 384 25.54 29.22 -5.98
C ASP A 384 25.30 27.88 -6.68
N LEU A 385 24.49 27.86 -7.75
CA LEU A 385 24.09 26.63 -8.43
C LEU A 385 25.29 25.86 -9.00
N ASP A 386 26.28 26.56 -9.56
CA ASP A 386 27.46 25.91 -10.13
C ASP A 386 28.30 25.26 -9.04
N SER A 387 28.31 25.87 -7.84
CA SER A 387 29.01 25.35 -6.66
C SER A 387 28.34 24.11 -6.07
N LEU A 388 27.01 24.15 -5.89
CA LEU A 388 26.24 23.05 -5.30
C LEU A 388 26.12 21.83 -6.22
N SER A 389 26.41 22.00 -7.52
CA SER A 389 26.38 20.93 -8.53
C SER A 389 27.75 20.29 -8.78
N GLN A 390 28.79 20.65 -8.02
CA GLN A 390 30.11 20.03 -8.15
C GLN A 390 30.19 18.67 -7.45
N PRO A 391 31.02 17.73 -7.96
CA PRO A 391 31.27 16.47 -7.26
C PRO A 391 31.97 16.68 -5.92
N ALA A 392 31.81 15.74 -5.01
CA ALA A 392 32.48 15.77 -3.71
C ALA A 392 34.01 15.75 -3.84
N ILE A 393 34.67 16.47 -2.95
CA ILE A 393 36.13 16.54 -2.87
C ILE A 393 36.64 16.00 -1.54
N ARG A 394 37.92 15.60 -1.51
CA ARG A 394 38.58 15.13 -0.29
C ARG A 394 39.00 16.30 0.58
N LYS A 395 38.38 16.45 1.75
CA LYS A 395 38.68 17.53 2.71
C LYS A 395 38.17 17.13 4.10
N GLN A 396 38.73 17.74 5.16
CA GLN A 396 38.12 17.70 6.49
C GLN A 396 36.68 18.24 6.42
N ASP A 397 35.80 17.63 7.21
CA ASP A 397 34.38 17.98 7.27
C ASP A 397 34.02 18.51 8.67
N HIS A 398 33.86 19.83 8.75
CA HIS A 398 33.50 20.51 9.99
C HIS A 398 32.02 20.92 10.02
N LEU A 399 31.17 20.25 9.24
CA LEU A 399 29.74 20.56 9.11
C LEU A 399 28.85 19.34 9.33
N ASN A 400 29.19 18.19 8.76
CA ASN A 400 28.34 17.01 8.83
C ASN A 400 28.64 16.17 10.07
N ASN A 401 27.59 15.61 10.69
CA ASN A 401 27.74 14.53 11.69
C ASN A 401 27.84 13.13 11.05
N VAL A 402 28.20 13.12 9.77
CA VAL A 402 28.42 11.94 8.93
C VAL A 402 29.64 12.23 8.06
N GLU A 403 30.66 11.40 8.15
CA GLU A 403 31.83 11.46 7.28
C GLU A 403 31.99 10.15 6.51
N GLN A 404 32.35 10.22 5.22
CA GLN A 404 32.54 9.03 4.39
C GLN A 404 33.86 9.04 3.61
N ILE A 405 34.58 7.92 3.65
CA ILE A 405 35.74 7.63 2.80
C ILE A 405 35.41 6.45 1.88
N VAL A 406 35.53 6.66 0.57
CA VAL A 406 35.40 5.60 -0.45
C VAL A 406 36.70 5.45 -1.22
N LEU A 407 37.30 4.28 -1.31
CA LEU A 407 38.45 4.03 -2.17
C LEU A 407 38.06 3.05 -3.28
N GLU A 408 38.25 3.45 -4.53
CA GLU A 408 38.19 2.53 -5.67
C GLU A 408 39.52 1.78 -5.82
N TYR A 409 39.42 0.49 -6.09
CA TYR A 409 40.52 -0.46 -6.28
C TYR A 409 41.62 -0.32 -5.22
N PRO A 410 41.30 -0.36 -3.91
CA PRO A 410 42.31 -0.24 -2.86
C PRO A 410 43.30 -1.40 -2.92
N LEU A 411 44.58 -1.10 -2.67
CA LEU A 411 45.59 -2.15 -2.54
C LEU A 411 45.28 -3.01 -1.31
N PRO A 412 45.51 -4.32 -1.37
CA PRO A 412 45.38 -5.17 -0.20
C PRO A 412 46.39 -4.78 0.88
N GLY A 413 46.01 -4.93 2.15
CA GLY A 413 46.90 -4.65 3.26
C GLY A 413 46.19 -4.09 4.49
N THR A 414 47.00 -3.70 5.47
CA THR A 414 46.53 -3.07 6.70
C THR A 414 46.31 -1.58 6.47
N TYR A 415 45.14 -1.12 6.86
CA TYR A 415 44.78 0.30 6.91
C TYR A 415 44.44 0.67 8.35
N GLU A 416 44.81 1.86 8.76
CA GLU A 416 44.48 2.44 10.05
C GLU A 416 43.48 3.58 9.86
N ILE A 417 42.34 3.48 10.54
CA ILE A 417 41.38 4.55 10.65
C ILE A 417 41.69 5.31 11.93
N THR A 418 41.87 6.62 11.85
CA THR A 418 42.10 7.50 13.00
C THR A 418 40.93 8.46 13.16
N LEU A 419 40.48 8.63 14.40
CA LEU A 419 39.43 9.56 14.81
C LEU A 419 40.01 10.56 15.80
N GLU A 420 39.70 11.84 15.62
CA GLU A 420 40.16 12.93 16.48
C GLU A 420 38.99 13.83 16.89
N ALA A 421 38.91 14.16 18.17
CA ALA A 421 37.95 15.14 18.68
C ALA A 421 38.46 16.55 18.35
N TYR A 422 37.95 17.14 17.27
CA TYR A 422 38.41 18.43 16.78
C TYR A 422 37.86 19.59 17.61
N ASP A 423 36.53 19.63 17.80
CA ASP A 423 35.85 20.65 18.61
C ASP A 423 34.58 20.06 19.24
N PHE A 424 34.54 19.99 20.56
CA PHE A 424 33.44 19.34 21.29
C PHE A 424 32.75 20.35 22.20
N GLY A 425 31.42 20.45 22.10
CA GLY A 425 30.58 21.20 23.03
C GLY A 425 30.28 20.47 24.35
N VAL A 426 30.65 19.18 24.46
CA VAL A 426 30.45 18.32 25.65
C VAL A 426 31.70 17.48 25.95
N SER A 427 31.73 16.80 27.10
CA SER A 427 32.92 16.05 27.54
C SER A 427 33.25 14.80 26.73
N THR A 428 32.25 14.20 26.07
CA THR A 428 32.37 12.93 25.35
C THR A 428 31.34 12.84 24.23
N GLN A 429 31.65 12.14 23.14
CA GLN A 429 30.74 11.84 22.05
C GLN A 429 30.82 10.37 21.67
N SER A 430 29.70 9.66 21.71
CA SER A 430 29.60 8.30 21.16
C SER A 430 29.52 8.33 19.65
N PHE A 431 30.23 7.44 18.97
CA PHE A 431 30.27 7.35 17.51
C PHE A 431 30.07 5.92 17.03
N GLN A 432 29.67 5.80 15.77
CA GLN A 432 29.42 4.55 15.09
C GLN A 432 30.18 4.60 13.76
N LEU A 433 31.17 3.72 13.62
CA LEU A 433 31.93 3.59 12.39
C LEU A 433 31.60 2.25 11.74
N VAL A 434 31.24 2.29 10.46
CA VAL A 434 30.97 1.11 9.65
C VAL A 434 31.96 1.09 8.51
N TYR A 435 32.47 -0.08 8.17
CA TYR A 435 33.31 -0.27 6.99
C TYR A 435 32.85 -1.50 6.23
N ASP A 436 32.92 -1.43 4.91
CA ASP A 436 32.62 -2.57 4.06
C ASP A 436 33.44 -2.51 2.78
N TRP A 437 33.61 -3.64 2.13
CA TRP A 437 34.23 -3.71 0.83
C TRP A 437 33.43 -4.60 -0.11
N ASP A 438 33.35 -4.14 -1.35
CA ASP A 438 32.85 -4.93 -2.46
C ASP A 438 34.03 -5.65 -3.11
N THR A 439 33.88 -6.95 -3.38
CA THR A 439 34.89 -7.73 -4.11
C THR A 439 34.63 -7.61 -5.60
N LEU A 440 35.69 -7.68 -6.41
CA LEU A 440 35.60 -7.76 -7.87
C LEU A 440 34.72 -8.95 -8.27
N SER A 441 33.43 -8.70 -8.46
CA SER A 441 32.41 -9.66 -8.79
C SER A 441 31.97 -9.28 -10.19
N ARG A 442 32.61 -9.89 -11.20
CA ARG A 442 32.38 -9.55 -12.61
C ARG A 442 30.90 -9.36 -12.93
N PHE A 443 30.04 -10.23 -12.42
CA PHE A 443 28.60 -10.13 -12.61
C PHE A 443 27.83 -10.92 -11.53
N HIS A 444 26.71 -10.38 -11.03
CA HIS A 444 25.74 -11.15 -10.25
C HIS A 444 24.30 -10.64 -10.42
N TRP A 445 23.34 -11.56 -10.40
CA TRP A 445 21.91 -11.25 -10.50
C TRP A 445 21.38 -10.62 -9.21
N THR A 446 20.56 -9.58 -9.33
CA THR A 446 19.87 -8.93 -8.21
C THR A 446 18.36 -9.07 -8.29
N PHE A 447 17.81 -9.24 -9.50
CA PHE A 447 16.44 -9.70 -9.71
C PHE A 447 16.29 -10.38 -11.09
N PRO A 448 15.59 -11.52 -11.16
CA PRO A 448 15.02 -12.29 -10.06
C PRO A 448 16.08 -13.13 -9.33
N VAL A 449 15.84 -13.37 -8.03
CA VAL A 449 16.59 -14.32 -7.19
C VAL A 449 15.70 -15.46 -6.71
N ALA A 450 16.27 -16.42 -5.96
CA ALA A 450 15.52 -17.56 -5.44
C ALA A 450 14.24 -17.13 -4.68
N GLY A 451 13.10 -17.72 -5.04
CA GLY A 451 11.80 -17.44 -4.40
C GLY A 451 11.04 -16.23 -4.98
N ASP A 452 11.64 -15.47 -5.88
CA ASP A 452 10.93 -14.43 -6.62
C ASP A 452 9.85 -15.03 -7.52
N VAL A 453 8.76 -14.28 -7.63
CA VAL A 453 7.63 -14.60 -8.49
C VAL A 453 7.41 -13.42 -9.42
N VAL A 454 7.62 -13.65 -10.71
CA VAL A 454 7.28 -12.72 -11.77
C VAL A 454 5.83 -12.97 -12.18
N VAL A 455 4.99 -11.94 -12.10
CA VAL A 455 3.60 -12.00 -12.55
C VAL A 455 3.56 -11.42 -13.98
N PRO A 456 3.36 -12.25 -15.02
CA PRO A 456 3.31 -11.77 -16.40
C PRO A 456 2.28 -10.66 -16.58
N ASN A 457 2.66 -9.65 -17.35
CA ASN A 457 1.78 -8.55 -17.75
C ASN A 457 1.97 -8.30 -19.25
N ASP A 458 0.88 -8.15 -19.99
CA ASP A 458 0.88 -7.84 -21.42
C ASP A 458 0.99 -6.33 -21.70
N LYS A 459 0.90 -5.49 -20.67
CA LYS A 459 0.88 -4.02 -20.78
C LYS A 459 2.15 -3.33 -20.29
N PHE A 460 2.92 -3.97 -19.40
CA PHE A 460 4.12 -3.36 -18.81
C PHE A 460 5.31 -4.31 -18.89
N TYR A 461 6.48 -3.74 -19.14
CA TYR A 461 7.74 -4.47 -19.08
C TYR A 461 8.09 -4.78 -17.63
N GLU A 462 8.57 -5.99 -17.38
CA GLU A 462 9.21 -6.34 -16.13
C GLU A 462 10.71 -6.03 -16.25
N GLN A 463 11.29 -5.49 -15.18
CA GLN A 463 12.69 -5.04 -15.18
C GLN A 463 13.56 -6.05 -14.45
N ILE A 464 14.29 -6.88 -15.20
CA ILE A 464 15.33 -7.75 -14.64
C ILE A 464 16.56 -6.91 -14.29
N ARG A 465 17.31 -7.33 -13.26
CA ARG A 465 18.43 -6.55 -12.71
C ARG A 465 19.62 -7.41 -12.34
N TRP A 466 20.79 -6.80 -12.43
CA TRP A 466 22.07 -7.36 -12.02
C TRP A 466 23.02 -6.24 -11.62
N SER A 467 24.14 -6.63 -11.00
CA SER A 467 25.29 -5.77 -10.78
C SER A 467 26.47 -6.37 -11.54
N ALA A 468 27.27 -5.52 -12.18
CA ALA A 468 28.40 -5.92 -12.99
C ALA A 468 29.54 -4.92 -12.86
N ASP A 469 30.76 -5.45 -12.76
CA ASP A 469 31.96 -4.65 -12.60
C ASP A 469 32.68 -4.51 -13.95
N ASP A 470 32.75 -3.27 -14.45
CA ASP A 470 33.60 -2.81 -15.55
C ASP A 470 33.73 -3.78 -16.76
N LEU A 471 32.63 -4.43 -17.13
CA LEU A 471 32.58 -5.37 -18.26
C LEU A 471 32.45 -4.62 -19.58
N ALA A 472 33.38 -4.86 -20.52
CA ALA A 472 33.41 -4.18 -21.82
C ALA A 472 32.74 -4.96 -22.97
N ASP A 473 32.47 -6.25 -22.77
CA ASP A 473 31.86 -7.10 -23.79
C ASP A 473 30.34 -6.96 -23.80
N ALA A 474 29.75 -6.90 -25.00
CA ALA A 474 28.31 -7.08 -25.16
C ALA A 474 27.89 -8.48 -24.68
N ALA A 475 26.68 -8.59 -24.15
CA ALA A 475 26.17 -9.81 -23.55
C ALA A 475 24.90 -10.32 -24.25
N VAL A 476 24.77 -11.65 -24.27
CA VAL A 476 23.54 -12.31 -24.76
C VAL A 476 22.71 -12.71 -23.55
N LEU A 477 21.48 -12.20 -23.50
CA LEU A 477 20.50 -12.52 -22.48
C LEU A 477 19.53 -13.60 -23.00
N SER A 478 19.35 -14.67 -22.24
CA SER A 478 18.42 -15.75 -22.57
C SER A 478 17.65 -16.21 -21.34
N TYR A 479 16.50 -16.87 -21.54
CA TYR A 479 15.77 -17.55 -20.47
C TYR A 479 15.41 -18.98 -20.85
N THR A 480 15.15 -19.81 -19.84
CA THR A 480 14.64 -21.17 -20.00
C THR A 480 13.45 -21.41 -19.07
N LEU A 481 12.50 -22.25 -19.50
CA LEU A 481 11.34 -22.69 -18.72
C LEU A 481 11.42 -24.18 -18.31
N ASP A 482 12.37 -24.92 -18.86
CA ASP A 482 12.55 -26.36 -18.64
C ASP A 482 13.98 -26.74 -18.22
N GLY A 483 14.88 -25.74 -18.15
CA GLY A 483 16.29 -25.94 -17.81
C GLY A 483 17.14 -26.48 -18.95
N VAL A 484 16.56 -26.74 -20.13
CA VAL A 484 17.23 -27.40 -21.26
C VAL A 484 17.19 -26.51 -22.49
N ASN A 485 16.02 -26.00 -22.85
CA ASN A 485 15.81 -25.14 -24.01
C ASN A 485 15.94 -23.68 -23.60
N TRP A 486 16.87 -22.97 -24.26
CA TRP A 486 17.14 -21.55 -24.01
C TRP A 486 16.59 -20.70 -25.15
N THR A 487 15.78 -19.71 -24.79
CA THR A 487 15.24 -18.70 -25.70
C THR A 487 16.02 -17.40 -25.51
N VAL A 488 16.60 -16.89 -26.60
CA VAL A 488 17.30 -15.59 -26.59
C VAL A 488 16.28 -14.46 -26.46
N ILE A 489 16.54 -13.53 -25.54
CA ILE A 489 15.77 -12.29 -25.34
C ILE A 489 16.42 -11.15 -26.12
N SER A 490 17.74 -11.04 -26.00
CA SER A 490 18.54 -10.02 -26.70
C SER A 490 19.96 -10.54 -26.91
N GLU A 491 20.55 -10.23 -28.06
CA GLU A 491 21.94 -10.51 -28.41
C GLU A 491 22.89 -9.34 -28.09
N GLU A 492 22.35 -8.19 -27.70
CA GLU A 492 23.08 -6.94 -27.51
C GLU A 492 22.70 -6.26 -26.18
N VAL A 493 22.96 -6.93 -25.06
CA VAL A 493 22.80 -6.33 -23.72
C VAL A 493 24.12 -5.68 -23.31
N ASP A 494 24.06 -4.43 -22.85
CA ASP A 494 25.19 -3.80 -22.14
C ASP A 494 25.12 -4.16 -20.65
N PRO A 495 26.06 -4.98 -20.12
CA PRO A 495 26.08 -5.35 -18.71
C PRO A 495 26.23 -4.15 -17.77
N LYS A 496 26.79 -3.03 -18.23
CA LYS A 496 26.98 -1.83 -17.39
C LYS A 496 25.68 -1.13 -17.05
N THR A 497 24.61 -1.36 -17.81
CA THR A 497 23.30 -0.77 -17.55
C THR A 497 22.66 -1.31 -16.26
N GLY A 498 23.01 -2.54 -15.86
CA GLY A 498 22.51 -3.16 -14.61
C GLY A 498 21.04 -3.60 -14.64
N TYR A 499 20.33 -3.39 -15.75
CA TYR A 499 18.96 -3.85 -15.93
C TYR A 499 18.59 -4.10 -17.40
N PHE A 500 17.52 -4.87 -17.61
CA PHE A 500 16.88 -5.03 -18.92
C PHE A 500 15.36 -5.10 -18.75
N GLN A 501 14.62 -4.51 -19.68
CA GLN A 501 13.15 -4.55 -19.68
C GLN A 501 12.65 -5.60 -20.67
N THR A 502 11.80 -6.52 -20.21
CA THR A 502 11.27 -7.60 -21.06
C THR A 502 9.86 -8.02 -20.67
N PHE A 503 9.17 -8.70 -21.58
CA PHE A 503 7.88 -9.32 -21.33
C PHE A 503 8.06 -10.80 -20.99
N PHE A 504 7.16 -11.30 -20.14
CA PHE A 504 7.13 -12.71 -19.79
C PHE A 504 5.92 -13.41 -20.40
N PRO A 505 6.06 -14.65 -20.89
CA PRO A 505 4.93 -15.41 -21.36
C PRO A 505 3.95 -15.67 -20.20
N SER A 506 2.65 -15.65 -20.50
CA SER A 506 1.59 -15.95 -19.52
C SER A 506 1.51 -17.47 -19.27
N VAL A 507 2.48 -17.99 -18.53
CA VAL A 507 2.62 -19.41 -18.17
C VAL A 507 2.88 -19.56 -16.67
N ILE A 508 2.57 -20.73 -16.13
CA ILE A 508 3.02 -21.10 -14.78
C ILE A 508 4.19 -22.06 -14.95
N ALA A 509 5.39 -21.59 -14.65
CA ALA A 509 6.61 -22.37 -14.81
C ALA A 509 7.71 -21.90 -13.86
N LYS A 510 8.66 -22.80 -13.58
CA LYS A 510 9.97 -22.40 -13.08
C LYS A 510 10.79 -21.87 -14.24
N ALA A 511 11.57 -20.83 -14.00
CA ALA A 511 12.40 -20.20 -15.01
C ALA A 511 13.79 -19.85 -14.48
N ARG A 512 14.74 -19.70 -15.40
CA ARG A 512 16.09 -19.18 -15.13
C ARG A 512 16.52 -18.26 -16.26
N PHE A 513 17.28 -17.24 -15.90
CA PHE A 513 18.02 -16.41 -16.85
C PHE A 513 19.45 -16.90 -17.01
N ARG A 514 20.01 -16.55 -18.17
CA ARG A 514 21.42 -16.67 -18.51
C ARG A 514 21.89 -15.36 -19.12
N MET A 515 22.98 -14.83 -18.58
CA MET A 515 23.78 -13.79 -19.19
C MET A 515 25.08 -14.42 -19.70
N GLN A 516 25.31 -14.37 -21.01
CA GLN A 516 26.55 -14.82 -21.64
C GLN A 516 27.41 -13.59 -21.93
N ILE A 517 28.61 -13.51 -21.33
CA ILE A 517 29.54 -12.38 -21.50
C ILE A 517 30.89 -12.92 -21.96
N GLY A 518 31.22 -12.72 -23.23
CA GLY A 518 32.33 -13.40 -23.87
C GLY A 518 32.20 -14.92 -23.73
N ALA A 519 33.20 -15.58 -23.15
CA ALA A 519 33.20 -17.02 -22.92
C ALA A 519 32.50 -17.46 -21.61
N GLU A 520 32.13 -16.52 -20.74
CA GLU A 520 31.58 -16.83 -19.42
C GLU A 520 30.05 -16.83 -19.42
N GLU A 521 29.49 -17.74 -18.62
CA GLU A 521 28.05 -17.92 -18.44
C GLU A 521 27.67 -17.59 -17.00
N PHE A 522 26.70 -16.68 -16.83
CA PHE A 522 26.14 -16.31 -15.53
C PHE A 522 24.66 -16.68 -15.47
N LEU A 523 24.35 -17.73 -14.71
CA LEU A 523 22.98 -18.19 -14.53
C LEU A 523 22.33 -17.51 -13.32
N SER A 524 21.06 -17.14 -13.44
CA SER A 524 20.27 -16.72 -12.28
C SER A 524 19.89 -17.92 -11.43
N ASP A 525 19.41 -17.62 -10.23
CA ASP A 525 18.61 -18.57 -9.46
C ASP A 525 17.35 -18.97 -10.21
N THR A 526 16.72 -20.06 -9.76
CA THR A 526 15.40 -20.46 -10.22
C THR A 526 14.33 -19.57 -9.59
N PHE A 527 13.56 -18.89 -10.43
CA PHE A 527 12.40 -18.10 -10.05
C PHE A 527 11.13 -18.70 -10.63
N THR A 528 9.98 -18.14 -10.25
CA THR A 528 8.67 -18.61 -10.72
C THR A 528 8.05 -17.55 -11.61
N ILE A 529 7.54 -17.95 -12.77
CA ILE A 529 6.59 -17.15 -13.55
C ILE A 529 5.20 -17.66 -13.19
N SER A 530 4.30 -16.78 -12.76
CA SER A 530 2.94 -17.16 -12.39
C SER A 530 1.95 -16.02 -12.62
N PRO A 531 1.07 -16.10 -13.63
CA PRO A 531 -0.10 -15.22 -13.70
C PRO A 531 -0.98 -15.39 -12.46
N ARG A 532 -1.73 -14.33 -12.14
CA ARG A 532 -2.63 -14.30 -10.97
C ARG A 532 -3.91 -15.10 -11.27
N PRO A 533 -4.25 -16.14 -10.49
CA PRO A 533 -5.57 -16.78 -10.59
C PRO A 533 -6.68 -15.80 -10.19
N ARG A 534 -7.87 -15.99 -10.77
CA ARG A 534 -9.09 -15.25 -10.41
C ARG A 534 -10.16 -16.24 -9.95
N LEU A 535 -10.79 -15.92 -8.82
CA LEU A 535 -11.99 -16.63 -8.36
C LEU A 535 -13.22 -15.94 -8.93
N ASP A 536 -14.15 -16.73 -9.43
CA ASP A 536 -15.50 -16.32 -9.78
C ASP A 536 -16.47 -16.92 -8.76
N PHE A 537 -17.21 -16.06 -8.08
CA PHE A 537 -18.22 -16.46 -7.10
C PHE A 537 -19.51 -16.80 -7.84
N VAL A 538 -19.89 -18.07 -7.78
CA VAL A 538 -21.09 -18.61 -8.44
C VAL A 538 -22.29 -18.55 -7.50
N LEU A 539 -22.06 -18.77 -6.19
CA LEU A 539 -23.10 -18.81 -5.16
C LEU A 539 -22.59 -18.12 -3.89
N ASN A 540 -23.44 -17.32 -3.25
CA ASN A 540 -23.20 -16.78 -1.91
C ASN A 540 -24.47 -16.91 -1.06
N CYS A 541 -24.61 -18.04 -0.39
CA CYS A 541 -25.72 -18.33 0.52
C CYS A 541 -25.38 -17.98 1.97
N PRO A 542 -26.37 -17.95 2.88
CA PRO A 542 -26.11 -17.67 4.29
C PRO A 542 -25.11 -18.64 4.97
N ASP A 543 -25.06 -19.90 4.54
CA ASP A 543 -24.21 -20.94 5.14
C ASP A 543 -23.03 -21.39 4.26
N SER A 544 -23.07 -21.10 2.96
CA SER A 544 -22.18 -21.67 1.97
C SER A 544 -21.90 -20.74 0.80
N ILE A 545 -20.76 -20.96 0.15
CA ILE A 545 -20.38 -20.30 -1.09
C ILE A 545 -19.97 -21.36 -2.12
N ALA A 546 -20.11 -21.05 -3.39
CA ALA A 546 -19.55 -21.85 -4.47
C ALA A 546 -18.67 -20.97 -5.34
N VAL A 547 -17.47 -21.45 -5.63
CA VAL A 547 -16.48 -20.71 -6.42
C VAL A 547 -15.96 -21.57 -7.56
N THR A 548 -15.68 -20.91 -8.67
CA THR A 548 -15.06 -21.50 -9.87
C THR A 548 -13.84 -20.67 -10.29
N TRP A 549 -12.93 -21.28 -11.05
CA TRP A 549 -11.75 -20.60 -11.58
C TRP A 549 -11.25 -21.25 -12.87
N GLN A 550 -10.45 -20.53 -13.64
CA GLN A 550 -9.88 -21.07 -14.86
C GLN A 550 -8.72 -22.05 -14.56
N LYS A 551 -8.76 -23.25 -15.16
CA LYS A 551 -7.63 -24.18 -15.14
C LYS A 551 -6.46 -23.61 -15.96
N PHE A 552 -5.28 -23.54 -15.36
CA PHE A 552 -4.06 -23.20 -16.07
C PHE A 552 -3.44 -24.45 -16.71
N PRO A 553 -2.87 -24.35 -17.93
CA PRO A 553 -2.19 -25.48 -18.56
C PRO A 553 -1.08 -26.05 -17.67
N GLY A 554 -1.05 -27.38 -17.53
CA GLY A 554 -0.04 -28.08 -16.73
C GLY A 554 -0.21 -28.00 -15.21
N ILE A 555 -1.29 -27.37 -14.71
CA ILE A 555 -1.62 -27.31 -13.28
C ILE A 555 -2.83 -28.19 -12.99
N ASP A 556 -2.64 -29.18 -12.13
CA ASP A 556 -3.69 -30.14 -11.74
C ASP A 556 -4.20 -29.96 -10.33
N THR A 557 -3.61 -29.06 -9.54
CA THR A 557 -3.99 -28.84 -8.14
C THR A 557 -3.93 -27.38 -7.80
N TYR A 558 -4.92 -26.91 -7.04
CA TYR A 558 -5.02 -25.56 -6.51
C TYR A 558 -5.13 -25.62 -4.99
N ARG A 559 -4.37 -24.77 -4.31
CA ARG A 559 -4.37 -24.62 -2.86
C ARG A 559 -5.21 -23.41 -2.47
N PHE A 560 -6.13 -23.60 -1.54
CA PHE A 560 -6.97 -22.56 -1.00
C PHE A 560 -6.39 -22.03 0.31
N PHE A 561 -6.51 -20.72 0.48
CA PHE A 561 -6.06 -19.98 1.64
C PHE A 561 -7.21 -19.22 2.27
N ARG A 562 -7.20 -19.14 3.59
CA ARG A 562 -8.13 -18.32 4.39
C ARG A 562 -7.34 -17.44 5.34
N LEU A 563 -7.90 -16.30 5.74
CA LEU A 563 -7.24 -15.42 6.71
C LEU A 563 -7.25 -16.09 8.09
N GLY A 564 -6.07 -16.33 8.65
CA GLY A 564 -5.85 -16.74 10.05
C GLY A 564 -5.80 -15.55 10.98
N ASP A 565 -5.05 -15.66 12.08
CA ASP A 565 -4.94 -14.56 13.07
C ASP A 565 -4.15 -13.36 12.53
N GLN A 566 -3.11 -13.63 11.71
CA GLN A 566 -2.24 -12.60 11.15
C GLN A 566 -2.07 -12.70 9.63
N TYR A 567 -2.08 -13.92 9.08
CA TYR A 567 -1.75 -14.15 7.67
C TYR A 567 -2.74 -15.08 6.97
N MET A 568 -2.73 -15.05 5.64
CA MET A 568 -3.42 -16.05 4.82
C MET A 568 -2.75 -17.43 4.96
N GLU A 569 -3.50 -18.40 5.47
CA GLU A 569 -3.04 -19.76 5.76
C GLU A 569 -3.68 -20.78 4.81
N PRO A 570 -2.94 -21.80 4.34
CA PRO A 570 -3.51 -22.85 3.53
C PRO A 570 -4.43 -23.74 4.37
N PHE A 571 -5.60 -24.11 3.84
CA PHE A 571 -6.54 -24.98 4.57
C PHE A 571 -7.08 -26.15 3.76
N MET A 572 -7.02 -26.11 2.42
CA MET A 572 -7.39 -27.24 1.57
C MET A 572 -6.74 -27.18 0.19
N GLU A 573 -6.83 -28.28 -0.55
CA GLU A 573 -6.46 -28.36 -1.96
C GLU A 573 -7.62 -28.95 -2.79
N SER A 574 -7.70 -28.60 -4.06
CA SER A 574 -8.66 -29.16 -5.02
C SER A 574 -7.97 -29.47 -6.35
N THR A 575 -8.36 -30.59 -6.96
CA THR A 575 -7.97 -30.98 -8.33
C THR A 575 -9.02 -30.61 -9.38
N ASP A 576 -10.17 -30.12 -8.94
CA ASP A 576 -11.25 -29.61 -9.80
C ASP A 576 -11.06 -28.11 -10.03
N THR A 577 -11.91 -27.50 -10.85
CA THR A 577 -12.04 -26.03 -11.03
C THR A 577 -13.30 -25.45 -10.41
N PHE A 578 -13.99 -26.23 -9.58
CA PHE A 578 -15.20 -25.85 -8.88
C PHE A 578 -15.20 -26.42 -7.46
N VAL A 579 -15.55 -25.60 -6.47
CA VAL A 579 -15.68 -26.05 -5.06
C VAL A 579 -16.85 -25.33 -4.39
N VAL A 580 -17.58 -26.08 -3.56
CA VAL A 580 -18.54 -25.54 -2.58
C VAL A 580 -17.89 -25.56 -1.20
N LEU A 581 -17.88 -24.42 -0.52
CA LEU A 581 -17.30 -24.23 0.80
C LEU A 581 -18.38 -23.79 1.78
N ARG A 582 -18.35 -24.31 3.01
CA ARG A 582 -19.17 -23.74 4.09
C ARG A 582 -18.49 -22.49 4.62
N LYS A 583 -19.26 -21.45 4.95
CA LYS A 583 -18.72 -20.22 5.54
C LYS A 583 -18.01 -20.48 6.88
N THR A 584 -18.41 -21.53 7.61
CA THR A 584 -17.71 -21.99 8.82
C THR A 584 -16.27 -22.43 8.57
N GLU A 585 -15.90 -22.76 7.33
CA GLU A 585 -14.53 -23.12 6.93
C GLU A 585 -13.67 -21.88 6.64
N ILE A 586 -14.28 -20.70 6.56
CA ILE A 586 -13.66 -19.40 6.26
C ILE A 586 -14.06 -18.41 7.37
N PRO A 587 -13.62 -18.62 8.63
CA PRO A 587 -14.17 -17.90 9.79
C PRO A 587 -13.94 -16.39 9.75
N ASN A 588 -12.89 -15.93 9.08
CA ASN A 588 -12.58 -14.51 8.91
C ASN A 588 -13.04 -13.97 7.54
N ALA A 589 -13.92 -14.68 6.83
CA ALA A 589 -14.53 -14.26 5.56
C ALA A 589 -13.60 -13.98 4.36
N TYR A 590 -12.28 -14.13 4.47
CA TYR A 590 -11.35 -13.94 3.33
C TYR A 590 -10.89 -15.24 2.71
N LEU A 591 -10.94 -15.31 1.37
CA LEU A 591 -10.58 -16.48 0.57
C LEU A 591 -9.60 -16.11 -0.55
N ALA A 592 -8.56 -16.93 -0.77
CA ALA A 592 -7.68 -16.83 -1.93
C ALA A 592 -7.29 -18.24 -2.45
N ILE A 593 -6.81 -18.32 -3.68
CA ILE A 593 -6.26 -19.56 -4.27
C ILE A 593 -4.89 -19.35 -4.87
N ALA A 594 -4.07 -20.41 -4.93
CA ALA A 594 -2.85 -20.44 -5.72
C ALA A 594 -2.73 -21.77 -6.49
N PRO A 595 -2.18 -21.75 -7.72
CA PRO A 595 -1.84 -22.97 -8.42
C PRO A 595 -0.69 -23.69 -7.70
N VAL A 596 -0.74 -25.02 -7.63
CA VAL A 596 0.32 -25.85 -7.07
C VAL A 596 1.16 -26.41 -8.22
N MET A 597 2.45 -26.08 -8.23
CA MET A 597 3.40 -26.58 -9.23
C MET A 597 3.93 -27.96 -8.83
N ALA A 598 4.56 -28.65 -9.80
CA ALA A 598 5.33 -29.86 -9.54
C ALA A 598 6.35 -29.63 -8.40
N GLY A 599 6.41 -30.55 -7.45
CA GLY A 599 7.22 -30.41 -6.23
C GLY A 599 6.51 -29.69 -5.06
N GLY A 600 5.24 -29.28 -5.23
CA GLY A 600 4.38 -28.81 -4.13
C GLY A 600 4.47 -27.32 -3.78
N SER A 601 5.39 -26.58 -4.42
CA SER A 601 5.46 -25.12 -4.30
C SER A 601 4.29 -24.43 -5.01
N THR A 602 3.79 -23.32 -4.48
CA THR A 602 2.70 -22.57 -5.08
C THR A 602 3.18 -21.48 -6.03
N GLY A 603 2.39 -21.17 -7.04
CA GLY A 603 2.51 -19.92 -7.81
C GLY A 603 2.02 -18.72 -7.00
N THR A 604 1.78 -17.60 -7.68
CA THR A 604 1.21 -16.41 -7.03
C THR A 604 -0.23 -16.68 -6.56
N LYS A 605 -0.58 -16.16 -5.39
CA LYS A 605 -1.97 -16.20 -4.88
C LYS A 605 -2.85 -15.27 -5.73
N SER A 606 -4.14 -15.56 -5.80
CA SER A 606 -5.15 -14.59 -6.21
C SER A 606 -5.17 -13.42 -5.22
N LEU A 607 -5.95 -12.39 -5.53
CA LEU A 607 -6.40 -11.47 -4.49
C LEU A 607 -7.12 -12.25 -3.38
N ALA A 608 -7.09 -11.73 -2.16
CA ALA A 608 -8.00 -12.18 -1.11
C ALA A 608 -9.36 -11.51 -1.30
N TYR A 609 -10.40 -12.32 -1.40
CA TYR A 609 -11.77 -11.88 -1.61
C TYR A 609 -12.52 -11.95 -0.28
N ASN A 610 -13.14 -10.84 0.14
CA ASN A 610 -14.12 -10.87 1.22
C ASN A 610 -15.39 -11.56 0.70
N VAL A 611 -15.65 -12.80 1.14
CA VAL A 611 -16.76 -13.62 0.66
C VAL A 611 -18.14 -13.02 1.00
N GLU A 612 -18.23 -12.10 1.95
CA GLU A 612 -19.48 -11.44 2.33
C GLU A 612 -19.88 -10.33 1.36
N GLU A 613 -18.92 -9.74 0.66
CA GLU A 613 -19.12 -8.62 -0.26
C GLU A 613 -19.30 -9.05 -1.72
N GLN A 614 -19.27 -10.37 -1.99
CA GLN A 614 -19.35 -10.88 -3.35
C GLN A 614 -20.79 -10.85 -3.85
N GLY A 615 -21.02 -10.19 -4.98
CA GLY A 615 -22.33 -9.96 -5.59
C GLY A 615 -23.02 -11.19 -6.20
N ALA A 616 -22.67 -12.40 -5.78
CA ALA A 616 -23.35 -13.62 -6.22
C ALA A 616 -24.63 -13.83 -5.41
N ALA A 617 -25.77 -14.06 -6.07
CA ALA A 617 -27.01 -14.40 -5.37
C ALA A 617 -27.01 -15.86 -4.87
N CYS A 618 -27.85 -16.15 -3.87
CA CYS A 618 -28.11 -17.52 -3.44
C CYS A 618 -29.19 -18.13 -4.35
N TYR A 619 -28.78 -18.78 -5.45
CA TYR A 619 -29.60 -19.45 -6.46
C TYR A 619 -30.53 -18.56 -7.32
N SER A 620 -31.32 -17.69 -6.69
CA SER A 620 -32.27 -16.79 -7.37
C SER A 620 -31.59 -15.49 -7.79
N GLN A 621 -31.41 -15.27 -9.09
CA GLN A 621 -30.86 -14.03 -9.66
C GLN A 621 -31.92 -12.95 -9.90
N GLY A 622 -33.19 -13.33 -9.86
CA GLY A 622 -34.31 -12.42 -9.98
C GLY A 622 -35.63 -13.15 -10.24
N LEU A 623 -36.71 -12.57 -9.73
CA LEU A 623 -38.07 -13.03 -10.00
C LEU A 623 -38.83 -11.94 -10.75
N SER A 624 -39.51 -12.32 -11.83
CA SER A 624 -40.35 -11.41 -12.61
C SER A 624 -41.68 -12.09 -12.92
N GLY A 625 -42.69 -11.30 -13.28
CA GLY A 625 -43.94 -11.89 -13.71
C GLY A 625 -44.84 -10.87 -14.39
N ARG A 626 -45.83 -11.40 -15.10
CA ARG A 626 -46.82 -10.62 -15.84
C ARG A 626 -48.15 -11.37 -15.91
N ILE A 627 -49.23 -10.63 -16.09
CA ILE A 627 -50.54 -11.19 -16.39
C ILE A 627 -50.67 -11.34 -17.90
N VAL A 628 -51.11 -12.51 -18.37
CA VAL A 628 -51.43 -12.81 -19.77
C VAL A 628 -52.82 -13.43 -19.80
N GLY A 629 -53.83 -12.67 -20.23
CA GLY A 629 -55.22 -13.10 -20.16
C GLY A 629 -55.68 -13.31 -18.72
N GLU A 630 -56.08 -14.53 -18.36
CA GLU A 630 -56.51 -14.92 -17.00
C GLU A 630 -55.42 -15.63 -16.20
N GLU A 631 -54.19 -15.65 -16.71
CA GLU A 631 -53.07 -16.39 -16.12
C GLU A 631 -51.94 -15.45 -15.70
N ALA A 632 -51.26 -15.77 -14.59
CA ALA A 632 -50.00 -15.14 -14.24
C ALA A 632 -48.85 -16.02 -14.73
N VAL A 633 -47.97 -15.45 -15.55
CA VAL A 633 -46.70 -16.07 -15.92
C VAL A 633 -45.62 -15.48 -15.02
N VAL A 634 -45.03 -16.31 -14.18
CA VAL A 634 -43.96 -15.95 -13.24
C VAL A 634 -42.67 -16.64 -13.66
N SER A 635 -41.62 -15.86 -13.90
CA SER A 635 -40.34 -16.33 -14.41
C SER A 635 -39.23 -16.12 -13.38
N LEU A 636 -38.61 -17.22 -12.93
CA LEU A 636 -37.42 -17.21 -12.08
C LEU A 636 -36.15 -17.30 -12.94
N SER A 637 -35.23 -16.35 -12.77
CA SER A 637 -33.86 -16.50 -13.25
C SER A 637 -33.02 -17.25 -12.21
N LEU A 638 -32.60 -18.47 -12.54
CA LEU A 638 -31.84 -19.35 -11.66
C LEU A 638 -30.38 -19.44 -12.12
N SER A 639 -29.44 -19.13 -11.21
CA SER A 639 -28.01 -19.41 -11.41
C SER A 639 -27.29 -19.52 -10.07
N PRO A 640 -26.56 -20.63 -9.80
CA PRO A 640 -26.44 -21.83 -10.62
C PRO A 640 -27.64 -22.79 -10.45
N ALA A 641 -27.74 -23.83 -11.28
CA ALA A 641 -28.67 -24.94 -11.06
C ALA A 641 -28.10 -26.07 -10.17
N TYR A 642 -26.86 -25.91 -9.70
CA TYR A 642 -26.14 -26.96 -8.98
C TYR A 642 -26.81 -27.32 -7.64
N GLY A 643 -27.15 -28.59 -7.45
CA GLY A 643 -27.75 -29.08 -6.21
C GLY A 643 -29.20 -28.65 -6.02
N VAL A 644 -29.86 -28.11 -7.06
CA VAL A 644 -31.30 -27.82 -7.04
C VAL A 644 -32.07 -29.09 -7.42
N GLU A 645 -32.93 -29.56 -6.51
CA GLU A 645 -33.80 -30.71 -6.73
C GLU A 645 -35.12 -30.29 -7.39
N GLN A 646 -35.72 -29.21 -6.88
CA GLN A 646 -37.04 -28.76 -7.29
C GLN A 646 -37.19 -27.24 -7.13
N LEU A 647 -37.94 -26.61 -8.03
CA LEU A 647 -38.42 -25.24 -7.89
C LEU A 647 -39.92 -25.24 -7.69
N THR A 648 -40.42 -24.57 -6.66
CA THR A 648 -41.84 -24.54 -6.30
C THR A 648 -42.36 -23.11 -6.27
N LEU A 649 -43.26 -22.73 -7.18
CA LEU A 649 -43.97 -21.46 -7.14
C LEU A 649 -44.98 -21.50 -6.00
N GLU A 650 -44.92 -20.51 -5.11
CA GLU A 650 -45.85 -20.30 -4.02
C GLU A 650 -46.54 -18.94 -4.13
N ARG A 651 -47.85 -18.89 -3.87
CA ARG A 651 -48.63 -17.66 -3.78
C ARG A 651 -49.10 -17.43 -2.35
N LEU A 652 -49.01 -16.20 -1.87
CA LEU A 652 -49.49 -15.82 -0.55
C LEU A 652 -51.03 -15.73 -0.54
N LEU A 653 -51.67 -16.52 0.31
CA LEU A 653 -53.11 -16.53 0.54
C LEU A 653 -53.41 -16.55 2.05
N ASN A 654 -54.20 -15.59 2.53
CA ASN A 654 -54.58 -15.48 3.95
C ASN A 654 -53.36 -15.53 4.91
N GLY A 655 -52.23 -14.95 4.50
CA GLY A 655 -50.98 -14.95 5.27
C GLY A 655 -50.16 -16.24 5.18
N GLN A 656 -50.57 -17.22 4.39
CA GLN A 656 -49.85 -18.48 4.18
C GLN A 656 -49.40 -18.67 2.73
N TRP A 657 -48.21 -19.23 2.53
CA TRP A 657 -47.69 -19.55 1.21
C TRP A 657 -48.26 -20.88 0.72
N VAL A 658 -48.95 -20.85 -0.41
CA VAL A 658 -49.64 -22.01 -1.01
C VAL A 658 -49.00 -22.32 -2.35
N THR A 659 -48.65 -23.59 -2.59
CA THR A 659 -48.06 -24.05 -3.85
C THR A 659 -49.01 -23.83 -5.04
N ARG A 660 -48.43 -23.42 -6.17
CA ARG A 660 -49.12 -23.17 -7.44
C ARG A 660 -48.54 -23.94 -8.62
N GLY A 661 -47.25 -24.20 -8.58
CA GLY A 661 -46.57 -25.03 -9.57
C GLY A 661 -45.25 -25.54 -9.03
N ALA A 662 -44.75 -26.60 -9.63
CA ALA A 662 -43.42 -27.12 -9.35
C ALA A 662 -42.75 -27.57 -10.64
N ILE A 663 -41.45 -27.34 -10.73
CA ILE A 663 -40.59 -27.83 -11.80
C ILE A 663 -39.54 -28.73 -11.15
N THR A 664 -39.50 -29.98 -11.57
CA THR A 664 -38.50 -30.98 -11.16
C THR A 664 -37.49 -31.19 -12.29
N GLN A 665 -36.32 -31.78 -11.99
CA GLN A 665 -35.25 -32.06 -12.98
C GLN A 665 -34.58 -30.79 -13.54
N ILE A 666 -34.10 -29.94 -12.64
CA ILE A 666 -33.32 -28.74 -13.00
C ILE A 666 -31.92 -29.18 -13.43
N THR A 667 -31.62 -29.08 -14.73
CA THR A 667 -30.34 -29.57 -15.30
C THR A 667 -29.36 -28.45 -15.66
N ALA A 668 -29.82 -27.21 -15.76
CA ALA A 668 -28.99 -26.07 -16.15
C ALA A 668 -29.47 -24.75 -15.53
N ALA A 669 -28.57 -23.78 -15.38
CA ALA A 669 -28.95 -22.40 -15.07
C ALA A 669 -29.80 -21.82 -16.21
N GLY A 670 -30.73 -20.93 -15.90
CA GLY A 670 -31.63 -20.35 -16.89
C GLY A 670 -32.91 -19.78 -16.30
N ASN A 671 -33.83 -19.40 -17.19
CA ASN A 671 -35.15 -18.90 -16.82
C ASN A 671 -36.14 -20.07 -16.73
N TYR A 672 -36.89 -20.10 -15.63
CA TYR A 672 -37.90 -21.11 -15.34
C TYR A 672 -39.26 -20.44 -15.17
N ASP A 673 -40.18 -20.75 -16.07
CA ASP A 673 -41.50 -20.14 -16.13
C ASP A 673 -42.55 -21.02 -15.44
N PHE A 674 -43.37 -20.38 -14.62
CA PHE A 674 -44.52 -20.97 -13.97
C PHE A 674 -45.78 -20.25 -14.44
N THR A 675 -46.88 -21.00 -14.58
CA THR A 675 -48.19 -20.44 -14.89
C THR A 675 -49.15 -20.69 -13.71
N ASP A 676 -49.72 -19.63 -13.15
CA ASP A 676 -50.84 -19.72 -12.19
C ASP A 676 -52.13 -19.30 -12.89
N THR A 677 -53.05 -20.25 -13.05
CA THR A 677 -54.35 -20.05 -13.73
C THR A 677 -55.49 -19.72 -12.76
N ASN A 678 -55.24 -19.65 -11.45
CA ASN A 678 -56.28 -19.49 -10.42
C ASN A 678 -56.14 -18.16 -9.69
N LEU A 679 -56.03 -17.06 -10.45
CA LEU A 679 -55.77 -15.72 -9.91
C LEU A 679 -56.92 -15.21 -9.04
N ALA A 680 -56.57 -14.59 -7.92
CA ALA A 680 -57.52 -13.78 -7.16
C ALA A 680 -57.65 -12.41 -7.82
N VAL A 681 -58.86 -11.83 -7.84
CA VAL A 681 -59.04 -10.43 -8.25
C VAL A 681 -58.30 -9.52 -7.26
N GLY A 682 -57.50 -8.59 -7.78
CA GLY A 682 -56.61 -7.74 -6.98
C GLY A 682 -55.18 -8.28 -6.94
N SER A 683 -54.53 -8.19 -5.78
CA SER A 683 -53.12 -8.54 -5.62
C SER A 683 -52.89 -10.05 -5.54
N ASN A 684 -51.91 -10.53 -6.29
CA ASN A 684 -51.41 -11.89 -6.24
C ASN A 684 -49.89 -11.83 -5.97
N THR A 685 -49.50 -12.15 -4.74
CA THR A 685 -48.10 -12.07 -4.30
C THR A 685 -47.45 -13.44 -4.39
N TYR A 686 -46.32 -13.54 -5.09
CA TYR A 686 -45.61 -14.77 -5.42
C TYR A 686 -44.17 -14.78 -4.90
N ARG A 687 -43.67 -15.98 -4.63
CA ARG A 687 -42.25 -16.31 -4.49
C ARG A 687 -41.98 -17.68 -5.07
N VAL A 688 -40.73 -18.01 -5.35
CA VAL A 688 -40.30 -19.37 -5.68
C VAL A 688 -39.45 -19.93 -4.55
N ARG A 689 -39.80 -21.12 -4.09
CA ARG A 689 -39.00 -21.93 -3.17
C ARG A 689 -38.09 -22.84 -3.98
N VAL A 690 -36.78 -22.68 -3.82
CA VAL A 690 -35.72 -23.52 -4.39
C VAL A 690 -35.39 -24.60 -3.37
N GLU A 691 -35.78 -25.84 -3.66
CA GLU A 691 -35.47 -27.01 -2.82
C GLU A 691 -34.16 -27.63 -3.30
N LEU A 692 -33.23 -27.79 -2.36
CA LEU A 692 -31.90 -28.32 -2.64
C LEU A 692 -31.85 -29.83 -2.34
N THR A 693 -30.92 -30.54 -2.98
CA THR A 693 -30.72 -31.99 -2.81
C THR A 693 -30.32 -32.40 -1.38
N ASN A 694 -29.93 -31.45 -0.54
CA ASN A 694 -29.64 -31.65 0.88
C ASN A 694 -30.89 -31.46 1.78
N GLY A 695 -32.06 -31.17 1.20
CA GLY A 695 -33.34 -30.95 1.89
C GLY A 695 -33.57 -29.52 2.41
N GLN A 696 -32.63 -28.58 2.22
CA GLN A 696 -32.83 -27.18 2.56
C GLN A 696 -33.68 -26.46 1.50
N SER A 697 -34.27 -25.32 1.88
CA SER A 697 -35.01 -24.44 0.98
C SER A 697 -34.45 -23.03 1.00
N VAL A 698 -34.22 -22.47 -0.19
CA VAL A 698 -33.89 -21.06 -0.42
C VAL A 698 -35.10 -20.40 -1.09
N TYR A 699 -35.38 -19.13 -0.79
CA TYR A 699 -36.52 -18.42 -1.37
C TYR A 699 -36.03 -17.29 -2.27
N SER A 700 -36.70 -17.11 -3.41
CA SER A 700 -36.50 -15.95 -4.28
C SER A 700 -37.02 -14.67 -3.61
N ASP A 701 -36.78 -13.54 -4.30
CA ASP A 701 -37.52 -12.32 -4.06
C ASP A 701 -39.03 -12.53 -4.20
N ILE A 702 -39.80 -11.61 -3.61
CA ILE A 702 -41.26 -11.60 -3.67
C ILE A 702 -41.71 -10.60 -4.72
N ILE A 703 -42.61 -11.00 -5.62
CA ILE A 703 -43.28 -10.10 -6.56
C ILE A 703 -44.78 -10.07 -6.32
N THR A 704 -45.45 -8.97 -6.68
CA THR A 704 -46.92 -8.88 -6.64
C THR A 704 -47.44 -8.49 -8.01
N LEU A 705 -48.37 -9.30 -8.53
CA LEU A 705 -49.06 -9.06 -9.80
C LEU A 705 -50.53 -8.72 -9.53
N PHE A 706 -51.04 -7.70 -10.20
CA PHE A 706 -52.44 -7.29 -10.08
C PHE A 706 -53.25 -7.89 -11.22
N TYR A 707 -54.25 -8.70 -10.86
CA TYR A 707 -55.20 -9.28 -11.80
C TYR A 707 -56.55 -8.57 -11.68
N VAL A 708 -57.06 -8.07 -12.80
CA VAL A 708 -58.29 -7.29 -12.87
C VAL A 708 -59.20 -7.93 -13.92
N LEU A 709 -60.47 -8.13 -13.57
CA LEU A 709 -61.46 -8.69 -14.49
C LEU A 709 -61.72 -7.72 -15.65
N PRO A 710 -62.24 -8.21 -16.80
CA PRO A 710 -62.66 -7.33 -17.88
C PRO A 710 -63.57 -6.20 -17.40
N ASP A 711 -63.31 -4.98 -17.87
CA ASP A 711 -64.03 -3.75 -17.53
C ASP A 711 -64.02 -3.35 -16.04
N GLN A 712 -63.10 -3.89 -15.23
CA GLN A 712 -62.84 -3.42 -13.86
C GLN A 712 -61.60 -2.54 -13.78
N PHE A 713 -61.60 -1.65 -12.78
CA PHE A 713 -60.48 -0.76 -12.48
C PHE A 713 -60.06 -0.93 -11.02
N VAL A 714 -58.75 -1.02 -10.78
CA VAL A 714 -58.18 -1.10 -9.44
C VAL A 714 -57.18 0.02 -9.26
N LEU A 715 -57.42 0.87 -8.26
CA LEU A 715 -56.43 1.83 -7.76
C LEU A 715 -55.72 1.23 -6.56
N TYR A 716 -54.40 1.13 -6.63
CA TYR A 716 -53.57 0.60 -5.56
C TYR A 716 -52.31 1.45 -5.31
N PRO A 717 -51.90 1.65 -4.05
CA PRO A 717 -52.61 1.27 -2.83
C PRO A 717 -53.80 2.21 -2.56
N ASN A 718 -54.85 1.69 -1.91
CA ASN A 718 -56.00 2.47 -1.47
C ASN A 718 -56.55 1.86 -0.17
N PRO A 719 -56.33 2.48 1.01
CA PRO A 719 -55.79 3.82 1.21
C PRO A 719 -54.32 3.97 0.77
N PHE A 720 -53.99 5.12 0.17
CA PHE A 720 -52.65 5.54 -0.27
C PHE A 720 -51.98 6.38 0.82
N SER A 721 -50.75 6.06 1.23
CA SER A 721 -49.96 6.81 2.19
C SER A 721 -48.81 7.55 1.51
N ARG A 722 -48.76 8.87 1.66
CA ARG A 722 -47.72 9.71 1.02
C ARG A 722 -46.30 9.50 1.59
N LEU A 723 -46.19 8.90 2.77
CA LEU A 723 -44.92 8.68 3.47
C LEU A 723 -44.33 7.29 3.22
N ILE A 724 -45.16 6.34 2.81
CA ILE A 724 -44.81 4.90 2.72
C ILE A 724 -44.94 4.42 1.27
N ASP A 725 -45.96 4.90 0.56
CA ASP A 725 -46.26 4.47 -0.81
C ASP A 725 -45.70 5.49 -1.81
N GLY A 726 -45.14 5.00 -2.93
CA GLY A 726 -44.56 5.84 -3.97
C GLY A 726 -45.63 6.56 -4.81
N ASN A 727 -46.29 5.84 -5.71
CA ASN A 727 -47.34 6.37 -6.58
C ASN A 727 -48.61 5.50 -6.49
N VAL A 728 -49.77 6.06 -6.86
CA VAL A 728 -50.99 5.26 -7.06
C VAL A 728 -50.94 4.65 -8.45
N GLN A 729 -51.02 3.33 -8.53
CA GLN A 729 -51.13 2.61 -9.79
C GLN A 729 -52.59 2.35 -10.11
N VAL A 730 -52.94 2.54 -11.38
CA VAL A 730 -54.21 2.12 -11.95
C VAL A 730 -53.98 0.89 -12.78
N HIS A 731 -54.65 -0.20 -12.41
CA HIS A 731 -54.69 -1.44 -13.17
C HIS A 731 -56.08 -1.62 -13.75
N TYR A 732 -56.18 -1.90 -15.04
CA TYR A 732 -57.46 -2.14 -15.69
C TYR A 732 -57.29 -3.01 -16.94
N ASN A 733 -58.36 -3.70 -17.32
CA ASN A 733 -58.36 -4.67 -18.40
C ASN A 733 -59.50 -4.36 -19.38
N THR A 734 -59.16 -3.74 -20.51
CA THR A 734 -60.12 -3.32 -21.54
C THR A 734 -59.51 -3.47 -22.93
N GLU A 735 -60.34 -3.76 -23.93
CA GLU A 735 -59.93 -3.89 -25.34
C GLU A 735 -59.48 -2.57 -25.99
N ARG A 736 -59.83 -1.42 -25.37
CA ARG A 736 -59.54 -0.07 -25.87
C ARG A 736 -59.02 0.85 -24.76
N PRO A 737 -57.81 0.62 -24.24
CA PRO A 737 -57.26 1.40 -23.13
C PRO A 737 -57.09 2.88 -23.51
N GLU A 738 -56.75 3.19 -24.75
CA GLU A 738 -56.56 4.55 -25.27
C GLU A 738 -57.80 5.46 -25.17
N GLU A 739 -59.00 4.88 -25.08
CA GLU A 739 -60.27 5.61 -24.97
C GLU A 739 -60.65 5.91 -23.50
N ILE A 740 -59.85 5.47 -22.53
CA ILE A 740 -60.12 5.63 -21.09
C ILE A 740 -59.56 6.96 -20.56
N ARG A 741 -60.42 7.69 -19.84
CA ARG A 741 -60.00 8.83 -19.01
C ARG A 741 -60.26 8.57 -17.54
N PHE A 742 -59.26 8.86 -16.72
CA PHE A 742 -59.34 8.89 -15.28
C PHE A 742 -59.58 10.32 -14.79
N GLN A 743 -60.64 10.51 -14.01
CA GLN A 743 -60.99 11.78 -13.41
C GLN A 743 -61.04 11.66 -11.89
N LEU A 744 -60.41 12.58 -11.17
CA LEU A 744 -60.36 12.61 -9.71
C LEU A 744 -60.97 13.91 -9.19
N PHE A 745 -61.81 13.79 -8.16
CA PHE A 745 -62.55 14.89 -7.56
C PHE A 745 -62.28 14.96 -6.06
N THR A 746 -62.24 16.17 -5.51
CA THR A 746 -62.26 16.35 -4.05
C THR A 746 -63.63 15.98 -3.46
N ALA A 747 -63.72 15.83 -2.14
CA ALA A 747 -64.99 15.61 -1.46
C ALA A 747 -66.05 16.72 -1.71
N LEU A 748 -65.62 17.90 -2.17
CA LEU A 748 -66.51 19.02 -2.54
C LEU A 748 -66.88 19.02 -4.04
N GLY A 749 -66.44 18.01 -4.80
CA GLY A 749 -66.76 17.84 -6.23
C GLY A 749 -65.89 18.65 -7.19
N ALA A 750 -64.81 19.27 -6.73
CA ALA A 750 -63.86 19.95 -7.62
C ALA A 750 -63.00 18.91 -8.35
N ASN A 751 -62.95 18.96 -9.68
CA ASN A 751 -62.06 18.11 -10.48
C ASN A 751 -60.61 18.56 -10.28
N VAL A 752 -59.77 17.66 -9.78
CA VAL A 752 -58.35 17.91 -9.49
C VAL A 752 -57.41 17.16 -10.42
N MET A 753 -57.92 16.19 -11.19
CA MET A 753 -57.12 15.45 -12.15
C MET A 753 -58.02 14.91 -13.25
N ASP A 754 -57.62 15.08 -14.51
CA ASP A 754 -58.30 14.50 -15.66
C ASP A 754 -57.25 14.09 -16.69
N VAL A 755 -56.94 12.80 -16.73
CA VAL A 755 -55.84 12.24 -17.52
C VAL A 755 -56.31 11.07 -18.37
N SER A 756 -55.75 10.95 -19.57
CA SER A 756 -55.90 9.74 -20.37
C SER A 756 -54.96 8.67 -19.83
N LEU A 757 -55.46 7.44 -19.74
CA LEU A 757 -54.67 6.27 -19.37
C LEU A 757 -54.56 5.40 -20.63
N PRO A 758 -53.51 5.51 -21.46
CA PRO A 758 -53.41 4.74 -22.70
C PRO A 758 -52.85 3.33 -22.50
N GLU A 759 -52.33 3.01 -21.31
CA GLU A 759 -51.66 1.75 -21.00
C GLU A 759 -52.40 0.98 -19.91
N LEU A 760 -52.54 -0.35 -20.08
CA LEU A 760 -53.22 -1.28 -19.14
C LEU A 760 -52.71 -1.21 -17.69
N GLN A 761 -51.52 -0.65 -17.49
CA GLN A 761 -51.01 -0.21 -16.20
C GLN A 761 -50.55 1.24 -16.33
N SER A 762 -51.16 2.15 -15.56
CA SER A 762 -50.81 3.56 -15.59
C SER A 762 -50.49 4.08 -14.19
N VAL A 763 -49.52 4.98 -14.09
CA VAL A 763 -49.08 5.56 -12.81
C VAL A 763 -49.66 6.95 -12.64
N ILE A 764 -50.30 7.20 -11.49
CA ILE A 764 -50.75 8.51 -11.07
C ILE A 764 -49.72 9.06 -10.08
N PHE A 765 -49.04 10.13 -10.49
CA PHE A 765 -48.09 10.85 -9.66
C PHE A 765 -48.81 11.63 -8.56
N TYR A 766 -48.28 11.55 -7.33
CA TYR A 766 -48.96 11.99 -6.12
C TYR A 766 -48.66 13.43 -5.69
N GLU A 767 -47.78 14.13 -6.40
CA GLU A 767 -47.16 15.39 -5.94
C GLU A 767 -48.20 16.49 -5.58
N ASP A 768 -49.44 16.36 -6.07
CA ASP A 768 -50.54 17.30 -5.83
C ASP A 768 -51.62 16.81 -4.85
N PHE A 769 -51.49 15.64 -4.22
CA PHE A 769 -52.53 15.11 -3.31
C PHE A 769 -52.32 15.57 -1.85
N GLN A 770 -53.37 16.18 -1.28
CA GLN A 770 -53.46 16.42 0.17
C GLN A 770 -54.08 15.21 0.88
N SER A 771 -53.79 15.02 2.18
CA SER A 771 -54.49 13.99 2.95
C SER A 771 -56.00 14.25 2.95
N GLY A 772 -56.80 13.25 2.63
CA GLY A 772 -58.24 13.41 2.45
C GLY A 772 -58.88 12.28 1.66
N MET A 773 -60.19 12.39 1.47
CA MET A 773 -60.96 11.48 0.62
C MET A 773 -61.23 12.13 -0.72
N TYR A 774 -60.80 11.46 -1.78
CA TYR A 774 -61.08 11.82 -3.16
C TYR A 774 -62.08 10.82 -3.75
N PHE A 775 -62.81 11.26 -4.76
CA PHE A 775 -63.72 10.43 -5.53
C PHE A 775 -63.18 10.36 -6.96
N TYR A 776 -62.99 9.16 -7.48
CA TYR A 776 -62.55 8.99 -8.85
C TYR A 776 -63.66 8.45 -9.73
N ARG A 777 -63.54 8.67 -11.04
CA ARG A 777 -64.28 7.93 -12.04
C ARG A 777 -63.44 7.65 -13.28
N PHE A 778 -63.73 6.53 -13.92
CA PHE A 778 -63.26 6.15 -15.24
C PHE A 778 -64.37 6.41 -16.24
N VAL A 779 -64.05 7.09 -17.34
CA VAL A 779 -65.01 7.40 -18.40
C VAL A 779 -64.46 7.01 -19.76
N ARG A 780 -65.35 6.61 -20.67
CA ARG A 780 -65.10 6.40 -22.10
C ARG A 780 -66.19 7.11 -22.87
N ASP A 781 -65.82 8.04 -23.76
CA ASP A 781 -66.77 8.88 -24.51
C ASP A 781 -67.86 9.51 -23.62
N GLU A 782 -67.44 10.10 -22.49
CA GLU A 782 -68.28 10.67 -21.43
C GLU A 782 -69.23 9.70 -20.71
N THR A 783 -69.22 8.42 -21.07
CA THR A 783 -69.95 7.37 -20.38
C THR A 783 -69.16 6.90 -19.17
N LEU A 784 -69.80 6.90 -17.99
CA LEU A 784 -69.22 6.40 -16.75
C LEU A 784 -69.01 4.87 -16.82
N LEU A 785 -67.77 4.43 -16.67
CA LEU A 785 -67.42 3.01 -16.58
C LEU A 785 -67.40 2.55 -15.12
N GLU A 786 -66.65 3.23 -14.28
CA GLU A 786 -66.54 2.94 -12.85
C GLU A 786 -66.35 4.23 -12.06
N ALA A 787 -66.84 4.29 -10.82
CA ALA A 787 -66.52 5.34 -9.88
C ALA A 787 -66.18 4.74 -8.51
N GLY A 788 -65.26 5.38 -7.79
CA GLY A 788 -64.84 4.92 -6.48
C GLY A 788 -64.27 6.04 -5.63
N LYS A 789 -63.62 5.65 -4.53
CA LYS A 789 -63.02 6.57 -3.56
C LYS A 789 -61.55 6.25 -3.43
N LEU A 790 -60.69 7.26 -3.45
CA LEU A 790 -59.28 7.14 -3.11
C LEU A 790 -59.07 7.83 -1.76
N VAL A 791 -58.60 7.07 -0.77
CA VAL A 791 -58.29 7.62 0.56
C VAL A 791 -56.79 7.91 0.62
N VAL A 792 -56.42 9.19 0.73
CA VAL A 792 -55.03 9.64 0.86
C VAL A 792 -54.75 9.95 2.33
N ARG A 793 -53.71 9.34 2.90
CA ARG A 793 -53.30 9.52 4.29
C ARG A 793 -51.97 10.24 4.39
#